data_AF-A0AAU1IR81-F1
#
_entry.id   AF-A0AAU1IR81-F1
#
_cell.length_a   1.000
_cell.length_b   1.000
_cell.length_c   1.000
_cell.angle_alpha   90.00
_cell.angle_beta   90.00
_cell.angle_gamma   90.00
#
_symmetry.space_group_name_H-M   'P 1'
#
loop_
_entity.id
_entity.type
_entity.pdbx_description
1 polymer ?
#
loop_
_entity_poly.entity_id
_entity_poly.type
_entity_poly.pdbx_seq_one_letter_code
_entity_poly.pdbx_strand_id
1 'polypeptide(L)'
;MSACVPTRATDSHQNRTKRAPQPHSPPPSPPRRFRIAGADVSASIAVFLIALPLSLGIALATGAPLQAGLVAAAAGGLVAGRLGGCPLQVSGPAAGLTVVTADLIHRYGWRTTCAVTVLAGLAQLALGCLRVARTALAVSPAIVHGMLAGIGVTIAVAQLHIVLGGTPQSSVLANLRALPAQLADVHPADVAMSVLTLALLLLWPRVPGRLGQLMRKIPAALVAVAGATLTASLTGLSLAKVDLPSWSSHALAGLPEGPALGIAAAVLTTTLVCSVQSLLGAVAVDKLVAGQPGLSARVGRSNLNRELLGQGAANIVSGTLGGLPVAGVAVRSSANVQAGAVSRNSTMLHGVLVVVAALLMVPVLELIPLASLAALVMAVGIQMVSLNHIRTVTRHREVLVYAVTTLGVVFLGVLEGVLLGVTVAVAVALNRLAHTRITHDEKEGVHHVHVRGQLTFLAVPRLSRTLHLVPQGTHVVVELDGSFMDHAAYESLQDWQNSHTARGGTAELTGRRMGVRDTASDRTGFEAALADTATGATSGTTTEAPARTTADTPTGGPTTSTICRCHPWTPWRNHQCDHRRSTPAGGHPADPTDEPADRPAPGTAEPNSPGTAEPSGPGTGTHPGTGTHPGAVPNPGADEGTHPGTAGPSNPGTDTPTNTGTPRSGTGTGTGTAGSQLARGISAFQRDTAPLVRGELARLAREGQRPSQLFLTCADSRLVTSMITSSGPGDLFVVRNVGNLVPPPGEESGDDSVAAAIEYAVDVLRVRSITVCGHSGCGAMQALLNSEPGGARTPLKRWLRHGVPSLERMADDGRPWARLAGRAPADAVEQLCLTNVVQQLEHLRGHESVARALREGALELHGMYFHVGEAQAYLLTEADEGGLFDGVGVADMSA
;
A
#
# COMPACT_ATOMS: atom_id res chain seq x y z
N MET A 1 26.14 -20.66 49.81
CA MET A 1 25.55 -21.79 49.06
C MET A 1 24.67 -22.58 50.02
N SER A 2 23.51 -23.09 49.57
CA SER A 2 22.65 -24.05 50.29
C SER A 2 22.09 -23.59 51.65
N ALA A 3 21.04 -24.18 52.23
CA ALA A 3 19.76 -24.71 51.74
C ALA A 3 18.84 -24.76 53.00
N CYS A 4 17.53 -24.51 53.01
CA CYS A 4 16.45 -25.34 52.44
C CYS A 4 15.06 -24.72 52.82
N VAL A 5 14.00 -25.10 52.10
CA VAL A 5 12.67 -25.60 52.56
C VAL A 5 12.24 -25.25 54.03
N PRO A 6 11.02 -24.70 54.31
CA PRO A 6 9.73 -25.22 53.80
C PRO A 6 8.59 -24.24 53.42
N THR A 7 7.54 -24.85 52.90
CA THR A 7 6.12 -24.46 52.68
C THR A 7 5.52 -23.23 53.37
N ARG A 8 4.65 -22.53 52.63
CA ARG A 8 3.34 -22.05 53.12
C ARG A 8 2.29 -22.03 52.00
N ALA A 9 1.03 -22.22 52.36
CA ALA A 9 -0.15 -22.05 51.51
C ALA A 9 -1.21 -21.28 52.31
N THR A 10 -2.18 -20.66 51.61
CA THR A 10 -3.40 -19.99 52.15
C THR A 10 -3.15 -18.83 53.14
N ASP A 11 -3.76 -17.65 53.06
CA ASP A 11 -4.88 -17.12 52.25
C ASP A 11 -4.60 -15.63 51.85
N SER A 12 -5.39 -14.86 51.09
CA SER A 12 -6.87 -14.76 51.10
C SER A 12 -7.49 -14.11 49.84
N HIS A 13 -8.80 -14.33 49.74
CA HIS A 13 -9.81 -13.82 48.80
C HIS A 13 -9.64 -12.39 48.23
N GLN A 14 -10.03 -12.21 46.96
CA GLN A 14 -10.75 -11.02 46.50
C GLN A 14 -11.69 -11.29 45.29
N ASN A 15 -12.68 -10.41 45.14
CA ASN A 15 -13.89 -10.49 44.29
C ASN A 15 -13.89 -11.35 43.00
N ARG A 16 -14.85 -12.29 42.95
CA ARG A 16 -15.16 -13.15 41.79
C ARG A 16 -16.11 -12.46 40.80
N THR A 17 -15.60 -11.57 39.95
CA THR A 17 -16.37 -11.06 38.81
C THR A 17 -16.72 -12.18 37.83
N LYS A 18 -17.97 -12.22 37.33
CA LYS A 18 -18.40 -13.19 36.31
C LYS A 18 -17.70 -12.86 34.99
N ARG A 19 -16.57 -13.50 34.71
CA ARG A 19 -16.01 -13.55 33.35
C ARG A 19 -17.02 -14.22 32.43
N ALA A 20 -17.57 -13.47 31.47
CA ALA A 20 -18.17 -14.06 30.29
C ALA A 20 -17.12 -14.94 29.57
N PRO A 21 -17.51 -16.07 28.94
CA PRO A 21 -16.58 -16.86 28.15
C PRO A 21 -15.93 -15.98 27.07
N GLN A 22 -14.60 -15.99 26.97
CA GLN A 22 -13.94 -15.42 25.80
C GLN A 22 -14.42 -16.18 24.56
N PRO A 23 -14.86 -15.49 23.49
CA PRO A 23 -15.19 -16.16 22.24
C PRO A 23 -13.96 -16.94 21.80
N HIS A 24 -14.11 -18.26 21.71
CA HIS A 24 -12.98 -19.15 21.55
C HIS A 24 -12.29 -18.83 20.22
N SER A 25 -10.95 -18.73 20.24
CA SER A 25 -10.20 -18.64 18.98
C SER A 25 -10.62 -19.82 18.10
N PRO A 26 -10.97 -19.61 16.82
CA PRO A 26 -11.40 -20.71 15.95
C PRO A 26 -10.31 -21.79 15.98
N PRO A 27 -10.68 -23.08 16.13
CA PRO A 27 -9.71 -24.13 16.38
C PRO A 27 -8.63 -24.12 15.28
N PRO A 28 -7.35 -24.29 15.65
CA PRO A 28 -6.26 -24.22 14.69
C PRO A 28 -6.56 -25.18 13.55
N SER A 29 -6.58 -24.65 12.32
CA SER A 29 -7.11 -25.36 11.16
C SER A 29 -6.44 -26.74 11.06
N PRO A 30 -7.21 -27.84 11.00
CA PRO A 30 -6.65 -29.18 11.05
C PRO A 30 -5.58 -29.32 9.96
N PRO A 31 -4.45 -30.03 10.26
CA PRO A 31 -3.28 -30.04 9.40
C PRO A 31 -3.70 -30.37 7.97
N ARG A 32 -3.49 -29.41 7.06
CA ARG A 32 -4.04 -29.46 5.69
C ARG A 32 -3.62 -30.78 5.03
N ARG A 33 -4.54 -31.75 4.96
CA ARG A 33 -4.35 -33.00 4.21
C ARG A 33 -3.87 -32.62 2.81
N PHE A 34 -2.92 -33.39 2.27
CA PHE A 34 -2.21 -33.09 1.02
C PHE A 34 -3.12 -33.31 -0.22
N ARG A 35 -4.22 -32.55 -0.29
CA ARG A 35 -5.15 -32.51 -1.41
C ARG A 35 -4.49 -31.72 -2.54
N ILE A 36 -3.93 -32.44 -3.50
CA ILE A 36 -3.52 -31.90 -4.78
C ILE A 36 -4.78 -31.49 -5.55
N ALA A 37 -4.89 -30.22 -5.94
CA ALA A 37 -5.94 -29.78 -6.85
C ALA A 37 -5.58 -30.18 -8.29
N GLY A 38 -6.56 -30.54 -9.12
CA GLY A 38 -6.31 -30.84 -10.54
C GLY A 38 -5.61 -29.68 -11.28
N ALA A 39 -5.92 -28.44 -10.90
CA ALA A 39 -5.28 -27.22 -11.40
C ALA A 39 -3.79 -27.11 -11.01
N ASP A 40 -3.40 -27.62 -9.82
CA ASP A 40 -1.98 -27.70 -9.44
C ASP A 40 -1.23 -28.75 -10.26
N VAL A 41 -1.89 -29.85 -10.65
CA VAL A 41 -1.29 -30.86 -11.57
C VAL A 41 -1.07 -30.25 -12.94
N SER A 42 -2.10 -29.66 -13.56
CA SER A 42 -1.97 -29.06 -14.90
C SER A 42 -0.95 -27.93 -14.95
N ALA A 43 -0.89 -27.10 -13.89
CA ALA A 43 0.14 -26.06 -13.78
C ALA A 43 1.54 -26.64 -13.58
N SER A 44 1.71 -27.68 -12.75
CA SER A 44 3.02 -28.32 -12.54
C SER A 44 3.60 -28.91 -13.83
N ILE A 45 2.75 -29.50 -14.68
CA ILE A 45 3.13 -30.03 -16.00
C ILE A 45 3.53 -28.89 -16.94
N ALA A 46 2.71 -27.83 -17.04
CA ALA A 46 3.02 -26.68 -17.89
C ALA A 46 4.35 -26.00 -17.49
N VAL A 47 4.59 -25.84 -16.19
CA VAL A 47 5.84 -25.32 -15.62
C VAL A 47 7.02 -26.25 -15.91
N PHE A 48 6.85 -27.56 -15.72
CA PHE A 48 7.88 -28.57 -15.99
C PHE A 48 8.34 -28.56 -17.45
N LEU A 49 7.41 -28.50 -18.40
CA LEU A 49 7.71 -28.45 -19.84
C LEU A 49 8.41 -27.13 -20.26
N ILE A 50 8.19 -26.02 -19.54
CA ILE A 50 8.97 -24.78 -19.70
C ILE A 50 10.35 -24.92 -19.04
N ALA A 51 10.41 -25.59 -17.89
CA ALA A 51 11.57 -25.58 -17.02
C ALA A 51 12.72 -26.45 -17.51
N LEU A 52 12.46 -27.66 -18.02
CA LEU A 52 13.50 -28.58 -18.50
C LEU A 52 14.47 -27.94 -19.52
N PRO A 53 14.03 -27.49 -20.72
CA PRO A 53 14.94 -26.94 -21.73
C PRO A 53 15.64 -25.66 -21.25
N LEU A 54 14.94 -24.84 -20.45
CA LEU A 54 15.51 -23.63 -19.86
C LEU A 54 16.59 -23.92 -18.80
N SER A 55 16.45 -24.98 -18.01
CA SER A 55 17.47 -25.37 -17.02
C SER A 55 18.73 -25.91 -17.68
N LEU A 56 18.58 -26.74 -18.72
CA LEU A 56 19.70 -27.26 -19.51
C LEU A 56 20.42 -26.12 -20.24
N GLY A 57 19.68 -25.20 -20.85
CA GLY A 57 20.25 -24.00 -21.47
C GLY A 57 21.01 -23.11 -20.48
N ILE A 58 20.47 -22.87 -19.27
CA ILE A 58 21.18 -22.07 -18.25
C ILE A 58 22.46 -22.78 -17.78
N ALA A 59 22.47 -24.13 -17.70
CA ALA A 59 23.68 -24.88 -17.41
C ALA A 59 24.72 -24.79 -18.54
N LEU A 60 24.30 -24.91 -19.81
CA LEU A 60 25.17 -24.70 -20.97
C LEU A 60 25.81 -23.31 -20.94
N ALA A 61 25.00 -22.27 -20.76
CA ALA A 61 25.45 -20.88 -20.75
C ALA A 61 26.25 -20.48 -19.50
N THR A 62 26.30 -21.33 -18.46
CA THR A 62 27.23 -21.17 -17.33
C THR A 62 28.55 -21.92 -17.51
N GLY A 63 28.66 -22.80 -18.51
CA GLY A 63 29.76 -23.77 -18.58
C GLY A 63 29.72 -24.83 -17.47
N ALA A 64 28.55 -25.03 -16.85
CA ALA A 64 28.34 -26.02 -15.80
C ALA A 64 27.90 -27.38 -16.39
N PRO A 65 28.16 -28.52 -15.72
CA PRO A 65 27.60 -29.80 -16.11
C PRO A 65 26.07 -29.72 -16.25
N LEU A 66 25.52 -30.20 -17.36
CA LEU A 66 24.11 -29.91 -17.71
C LEU A 66 23.10 -30.47 -16.68
N GLN A 67 23.46 -31.57 -16.02
CA GLN A 67 22.75 -32.13 -14.87
C GLN A 67 22.58 -31.15 -13.69
N ALA A 68 23.51 -30.21 -13.48
CA ALA A 68 23.44 -29.21 -12.40
C ALA A 68 22.24 -28.26 -12.53
N GLY A 69 21.76 -28.02 -13.75
CA GLY A 69 20.52 -27.27 -14.01
C GLY A 69 19.26 -28.06 -13.65
N LEU A 70 19.30 -29.38 -13.73
CA LEU A 70 18.22 -30.26 -13.29
C LEU A 70 18.19 -30.38 -11.77
N VAL A 71 19.34 -30.61 -11.13
CA VAL A 71 19.50 -30.63 -9.66
C VAL A 71 18.96 -29.34 -9.03
N ALA A 72 19.36 -28.18 -9.56
CA ALA A 72 18.88 -26.88 -9.07
C ALA A 72 17.38 -26.65 -9.29
N ALA A 73 16.79 -27.17 -10.36
CA ALA A 73 15.35 -27.07 -10.59
C ALA A 73 14.55 -28.01 -9.69
N ALA A 74 15.06 -29.21 -9.40
CA ALA A 74 14.51 -30.11 -8.39
C ALA A 74 14.58 -29.47 -6.99
N ALA A 75 15.75 -28.95 -6.59
CA ALA A 75 15.93 -28.26 -5.31
C ALA A 75 15.03 -27.02 -5.17
N GLY A 76 14.90 -26.22 -6.23
CA GLY A 76 14.00 -25.06 -6.27
C GLY A 76 12.51 -25.43 -6.19
N GLY A 77 12.06 -26.44 -6.92
CA GLY A 77 10.68 -26.91 -6.86
C GLY A 77 10.32 -27.53 -5.51
N LEU A 78 11.16 -28.44 -5.01
CA LEU A 78 10.93 -29.18 -3.77
C LEU A 78 11.19 -28.31 -2.52
N VAL A 79 12.40 -27.79 -2.35
CA VAL A 79 12.85 -27.15 -1.10
C VAL A 79 12.26 -25.75 -0.98
N ALA A 80 12.45 -24.88 -1.98
CA ALA A 80 11.89 -23.52 -1.92
C ALA A 80 10.34 -23.54 -2.03
N GLY A 81 9.74 -24.45 -2.82
CA GLY A 81 8.28 -24.63 -2.84
C GLY A 81 7.70 -25.02 -1.46
N ARG A 82 8.35 -25.96 -0.76
CA ARG A 82 7.92 -26.46 0.55
C ARG A 82 8.19 -25.50 1.72
N LEU A 83 9.31 -24.76 1.68
CA LEU A 83 9.77 -23.91 2.78
C LEU A 83 9.48 -22.41 2.57
N GLY A 84 9.54 -21.92 1.33
CA GLY A 84 9.51 -20.50 0.95
C GLY A 84 8.27 -19.71 1.36
N GLY A 85 8.27 -18.42 1.05
CA GLY A 85 7.28 -17.44 1.47
C GLY A 85 6.14 -17.23 0.47
N CYS A 86 6.43 -17.33 -0.82
CA CYS A 86 5.49 -17.15 -1.93
C CYS A 86 4.89 -18.51 -2.37
N PRO A 87 3.56 -18.74 -2.25
CA PRO A 87 2.98 -20.06 -2.55
C PRO A 87 3.08 -20.53 -4.00
N LEU A 88 3.11 -19.61 -4.97
CA LEU A 88 3.08 -19.93 -6.41
C LEU A 88 4.41 -19.60 -7.14
N GLN A 89 5.44 -19.17 -6.40
CA GLN A 89 6.77 -18.92 -6.96
C GLN A 89 7.45 -20.25 -7.33
N VAL A 90 7.86 -20.38 -8.59
CA VAL A 90 8.70 -21.46 -9.07
C VAL A 90 10.16 -21.02 -9.00
N SER A 91 10.99 -21.79 -8.32
CA SER A 91 12.42 -21.51 -8.16
C SER A 91 13.27 -22.54 -8.90
N GLY A 92 14.49 -22.16 -9.27
CA GLY A 92 15.47 -23.02 -9.94
C GLY A 92 16.62 -22.18 -10.50
N PRO A 93 17.36 -22.68 -11.51
CA PRO A 93 18.34 -21.88 -12.24
C PRO A 93 17.68 -20.62 -12.79
N ALA A 94 18.29 -19.46 -12.53
CA ALA A 94 17.84 -18.17 -13.03
C ALA A 94 18.90 -17.55 -13.93
N ALA A 95 18.50 -17.06 -15.11
CA ALA A 95 19.41 -16.45 -16.08
C ALA A 95 20.21 -15.26 -15.52
N GLY A 96 19.69 -14.59 -14.48
CA GLY A 96 20.42 -13.53 -13.77
C GLY A 96 21.71 -13.98 -13.09
N LEU A 97 21.83 -15.27 -12.79
CA LEU A 97 23.01 -15.87 -12.16
C LEU A 97 23.97 -16.49 -13.19
N THR A 98 23.59 -16.55 -14.48
CA THR A 98 24.40 -17.19 -15.53
C THR A 98 25.80 -16.57 -15.64
N VAL A 99 25.87 -15.25 -15.75
CA VAL A 99 27.16 -14.54 -15.90
C VAL A 99 28.02 -14.66 -14.64
N VAL A 100 27.41 -14.55 -13.45
CA VAL A 100 28.11 -14.72 -12.17
C VAL A 100 28.68 -16.12 -12.06
N THR A 101 27.87 -17.15 -12.31
CA THR A 101 28.27 -18.55 -12.14
C THR A 101 29.34 -18.95 -13.17
N ALA A 102 29.26 -18.45 -14.41
CA ALA A 102 30.30 -18.66 -15.43
C ALA A 102 31.66 -18.09 -15.01
N ASP A 103 31.69 -16.86 -14.48
CA ASP A 103 32.91 -16.23 -13.98
C ASP A 103 33.49 -17.01 -12.77
N LEU A 104 32.64 -17.47 -11.85
CA LEU A 104 33.08 -18.29 -10.72
C LEU A 104 33.64 -19.66 -11.15
N ILE A 105 33.04 -20.29 -12.16
CA ILE A 105 33.54 -21.54 -12.75
C ILE A 105 34.91 -21.31 -13.39
N HIS A 106 35.06 -20.22 -14.15
CA HIS A 106 36.31 -19.87 -14.82
C HIS A 106 37.43 -19.51 -13.83
N ARG A 107 37.12 -18.87 -12.69
CA ARG A 107 38.13 -18.43 -11.71
C ARG A 107 38.46 -19.46 -10.62
N TYR A 108 37.49 -20.23 -10.16
CA TYR A 108 37.61 -21.10 -8.98
C TYR A 108 37.22 -22.57 -9.26
N GLY A 109 36.76 -22.89 -10.47
CA GLY A 109 36.27 -24.21 -10.82
C GLY A 109 34.88 -24.54 -10.25
N TRP A 110 34.33 -25.65 -10.74
CA TRP A 110 32.95 -26.05 -10.43
C TRP A 110 32.73 -26.41 -8.95
N ARG A 111 33.69 -27.11 -8.31
CA ARG A 111 33.55 -27.55 -6.90
C ARG A 111 33.53 -26.39 -5.91
N THR A 112 34.37 -25.37 -6.13
CA THR A 112 34.34 -24.13 -5.32
C THR A 112 33.09 -23.30 -5.62
N THR A 113 32.61 -23.27 -6.87
CA THR A 113 31.33 -22.62 -7.22
C THR A 113 30.14 -23.27 -6.50
N CYS A 114 30.14 -24.60 -6.37
CA CYS A 114 29.16 -25.33 -5.55
C CYS A 114 29.25 -24.93 -4.06
N ALA A 115 30.47 -24.85 -3.52
CA ALA A 115 30.70 -24.40 -2.13
C ALA A 115 30.25 -22.94 -1.90
N VAL A 116 30.53 -22.02 -2.83
CA VAL A 116 30.03 -20.64 -2.83
C VAL A 116 28.49 -20.61 -2.83
N THR A 117 27.85 -21.52 -3.55
CA THR A 117 26.37 -21.65 -3.58
C THR A 117 25.82 -22.07 -2.21
N VAL A 118 26.48 -23.02 -1.51
CA VAL A 118 26.11 -23.40 -0.14
C VAL A 118 26.30 -22.24 0.84
N LEU A 119 27.44 -21.56 0.80
CA LEU A 119 27.74 -20.40 1.65
C LEU A 119 26.77 -19.23 1.40
N ALA A 120 26.39 -18.99 0.14
CA ALA A 120 25.36 -18.01 -0.21
C ALA A 120 23.99 -18.42 0.34
N GLY A 121 23.64 -19.70 0.32
CA GLY A 121 22.44 -20.22 0.94
C GLY A 121 22.41 -20.01 2.46
N LEU A 122 23.54 -20.22 3.16
CA LEU A 122 23.68 -19.91 4.59
C LEU A 122 23.53 -18.40 4.87
N ALA A 123 24.10 -17.54 4.03
CA ALA A 123 23.93 -16.08 4.14
C ALA A 123 22.46 -15.66 3.90
N GLN A 124 21.76 -16.29 2.96
CA GLN A 124 20.32 -16.09 2.76
C GLN A 124 19.48 -16.52 3.98
N LEU A 125 19.83 -17.63 4.64
CA LEU A 125 19.20 -18.03 5.90
C LEU A 125 19.38 -16.95 6.97
N ALA A 126 20.60 -16.42 7.14
CA ALA A 126 20.89 -15.33 8.08
C ALA A 126 20.06 -14.07 7.77
N LEU A 127 20.00 -13.62 6.51
CA LEU A 127 19.18 -12.47 6.10
C LEU A 127 17.67 -12.69 6.33
N GLY A 128 17.18 -13.92 6.12
CA GLY A 128 15.80 -14.31 6.44
C GLY A 128 15.51 -14.25 7.94
N CYS A 129 16.42 -14.76 8.78
CA CYS A 129 16.34 -14.72 10.24
C CYS A 129 16.40 -13.28 10.80
N LEU A 130 17.28 -12.44 10.25
CA LEU A 130 17.40 -11.01 10.58
C LEU A 130 16.21 -10.17 10.08
N ARG A 131 15.26 -10.77 9.34
CA ARG A 131 14.01 -10.17 8.86
C ARG A 131 14.17 -9.00 7.87
N VAL A 132 15.34 -8.87 7.23
CA VAL A 132 15.71 -7.74 6.35
C VAL A 132 15.18 -7.84 4.91
N ALA A 133 14.37 -8.84 4.56
CA ALA A 133 13.86 -8.99 3.19
C ALA A 133 12.98 -7.81 2.72
N ARG A 134 12.40 -7.04 3.67
CA ARG A 134 11.66 -5.81 3.34
C ARG A 134 12.54 -4.59 3.09
N THR A 135 13.72 -4.49 3.70
CA THR A 135 14.68 -3.42 3.38
C THR A 135 15.47 -3.74 2.11
N ALA A 136 15.67 -5.02 1.78
CA ALA A 136 16.21 -5.45 0.49
C ALA A 136 15.36 -5.04 -0.73
N LEU A 137 14.07 -4.71 -0.54
CA LEU A 137 13.21 -4.13 -1.58
C LEU A 137 13.37 -2.60 -1.75
N ALA A 138 14.23 -1.93 -0.98
CA ALA A 138 14.51 -0.50 -1.15
C ALA A 138 15.47 -0.19 -2.34
N VAL A 139 16.02 -1.21 -2.99
CA VAL A 139 16.83 -1.07 -4.21
C VAL A 139 15.98 -0.47 -5.32
N SER A 140 16.44 0.62 -5.95
CA SER A 140 15.69 1.29 -7.02
C SER A 140 15.38 0.32 -8.18
N PRO A 141 14.15 0.34 -8.73
CA PRO A 141 13.80 -0.44 -9.91
C PRO A 141 14.74 -0.19 -11.11
N ALA A 142 15.33 0.99 -11.25
CA ALA A 142 16.27 1.28 -12.34
C ALA A 142 17.55 0.41 -12.26
N ILE A 143 18.05 0.16 -11.04
CA ILE A 143 19.21 -0.72 -10.79
C ILE A 143 18.85 -2.16 -11.14
N VAL A 144 17.69 -2.63 -10.66
CA VAL A 144 17.17 -3.98 -10.94
C VAL A 144 17.05 -4.24 -12.45
N HIS A 145 16.41 -3.33 -13.18
CA HIS A 145 16.21 -3.51 -14.62
C HIS A 145 17.52 -3.34 -15.40
N GLY A 146 18.41 -2.44 -14.99
CA GLY A 146 19.73 -2.27 -15.61
C GLY A 146 20.63 -3.49 -15.41
N MET A 147 20.58 -4.10 -14.22
CA MET A 147 21.27 -5.36 -13.91
C MET A 147 20.75 -6.50 -14.82
N LEU A 148 19.42 -6.70 -14.88
CA LEU A 148 18.82 -7.72 -15.74
C LEU A 148 19.11 -7.49 -17.24
N ALA A 149 19.09 -6.24 -17.70
CA ALA A 149 19.43 -5.89 -19.08
C ALA A 149 20.90 -6.15 -19.40
N GLY A 150 21.83 -5.76 -18.50
CA GLY A 150 23.26 -6.01 -18.68
C GLY A 150 23.59 -7.50 -18.72
N ILE A 151 22.99 -8.30 -17.83
CA ILE A 151 23.11 -9.77 -17.87
C ILE A 151 22.53 -10.33 -19.18
N GLY A 152 21.37 -9.84 -19.63
CA GLY A 152 20.76 -10.25 -20.90
C GLY A 152 21.65 -9.99 -22.12
N VAL A 153 22.32 -8.82 -22.16
CA VAL A 153 23.32 -8.48 -23.20
C VAL A 153 24.53 -9.41 -23.14
N THR A 154 25.13 -9.61 -21.97
CA THR A 154 26.29 -10.51 -21.81
C THR A 154 25.98 -11.93 -22.23
N ILE A 155 24.80 -12.46 -21.86
CA ILE A 155 24.32 -13.77 -22.30
C ILE A 155 24.16 -13.81 -23.81
N ALA A 156 23.48 -12.84 -24.42
CA ALA A 156 23.24 -12.83 -25.86
C ALA A 156 24.55 -12.81 -26.68
N VAL A 157 25.54 -12.00 -26.26
CA VAL A 157 26.85 -11.92 -26.93
C VAL A 157 27.66 -13.21 -26.77
N ALA A 158 27.62 -13.87 -25.61
CA ALA A 158 28.29 -15.15 -25.41
C ALA A 158 27.63 -16.28 -26.23
N GLN A 159 26.29 -16.41 -26.18
CA GLN A 159 25.58 -17.46 -26.90
C GLN A 159 25.63 -17.30 -28.43
N LEU A 160 25.82 -16.07 -28.94
CA LEU A 160 26.00 -15.83 -30.38
C LEU A 160 27.20 -16.58 -30.97
N HIS A 161 28.28 -16.80 -30.20
CA HIS A 161 29.42 -17.58 -30.67
C HIS A 161 29.03 -19.04 -30.93
N ILE A 162 28.33 -19.65 -29.97
CA ILE A 162 27.84 -21.03 -30.06
C ILE A 162 26.82 -21.20 -31.19
N VAL A 163 25.96 -20.19 -31.41
CA VAL A 163 24.99 -20.15 -32.52
C VAL A 163 25.67 -20.13 -33.90
N LEU A 164 26.91 -19.63 -34.00
CA LEU A 164 27.73 -19.67 -35.22
C LEU A 164 28.62 -20.93 -35.32
N GLY A 165 28.58 -21.82 -34.31
CA GLY A 165 29.41 -23.02 -34.19
C GLY A 165 30.71 -22.84 -33.41
N GLY A 166 30.96 -21.66 -32.85
CA GLY A 166 32.17 -21.30 -32.11
C GLY A 166 32.09 -21.47 -30.59
N THR A 167 33.17 -21.10 -29.90
CA THR A 167 33.26 -21.12 -28.43
C THR A 167 33.20 -19.71 -27.81
N PRO A 168 32.46 -19.51 -26.70
CA PRO A 168 32.36 -18.21 -26.05
C PRO A 168 33.62 -17.86 -25.27
N GLN A 169 33.96 -16.57 -25.25
CA GLN A 169 35.09 -16.03 -24.49
C GLN A 169 34.67 -15.59 -23.08
N SER A 170 35.63 -15.46 -22.16
CA SER A 170 35.38 -15.15 -20.74
C SER A 170 34.91 -13.72 -20.44
N SER A 171 34.94 -12.80 -21.41
CA SER A 171 34.44 -11.42 -21.24
C SER A 171 33.70 -10.92 -22.48
N VAL A 172 32.73 -10.01 -22.31
CA VAL A 172 31.96 -9.43 -23.42
C VAL A 172 32.87 -8.78 -24.45
N LEU A 173 33.90 -8.06 -24.00
CA LEU A 173 34.83 -7.37 -24.90
C LEU A 173 35.74 -8.33 -25.68
N ALA A 174 36.10 -9.49 -25.12
CA ALA A 174 36.79 -10.54 -25.86
C ALA A 174 35.87 -11.19 -26.91
N ASN A 175 34.63 -11.52 -26.55
CA ASN A 175 33.61 -12.03 -27.47
C ASN A 175 33.39 -11.04 -28.64
N LEU A 176 33.15 -9.75 -28.36
CA LEU A 176 32.92 -8.74 -29.42
C LEU A 176 34.13 -8.57 -30.37
N ARG A 177 35.36 -8.84 -29.90
CA ARG A 177 36.57 -8.84 -30.75
C ARG A 177 36.76 -10.13 -31.54
N ALA A 178 36.24 -11.26 -31.06
CA ALA A 178 36.29 -12.55 -31.76
C ALA A 178 35.22 -12.67 -32.86
N LEU A 179 34.06 -12.01 -32.70
CA LEU A 179 32.95 -12.07 -33.66
C LEU A 179 33.34 -11.89 -35.14
N PRO A 180 34.20 -10.93 -35.55
CA PRO A 180 34.55 -10.77 -36.97
C PRO A 180 35.26 -11.98 -37.59
N ALA A 181 36.07 -12.70 -36.79
CA ALA A 181 36.69 -13.95 -37.23
C ALA A 181 35.67 -15.10 -37.23
N GLN A 182 34.83 -15.19 -36.19
CA GLN A 182 33.77 -16.20 -36.12
C GLN A 182 32.72 -16.05 -37.22
N LEU A 183 32.53 -14.84 -37.76
CA LEU A 183 31.62 -14.57 -38.88
C LEU A 183 32.23 -14.91 -40.26
N ALA A 184 33.54 -15.18 -40.31
CA ALA A 184 34.22 -15.70 -41.50
C ALA A 184 34.29 -17.24 -41.51
N ASP A 185 34.41 -17.86 -40.34
CA ASP A 185 34.42 -19.33 -40.15
C ASP A 185 33.14 -19.77 -39.41
N VAL A 186 32.08 -20.00 -40.19
CA VAL A 186 30.72 -20.26 -39.69
C VAL A 186 30.31 -21.69 -40.04
N HIS A 187 29.97 -22.51 -39.04
CA HIS A 187 29.46 -23.86 -39.28
C HIS A 187 27.99 -23.82 -39.72
N PRO A 188 27.64 -24.19 -40.99
CA PRO A 188 26.30 -23.96 -41.50
C PRO A 188 25.22 -24.83 -40.83
N ALA A 189 25.60 -25.98 -40.30
CA ALA A 189 24.69 -26.89 -39.61
C ALA A 189 24.19 -26.28 -38.28
N ASP A 190 25.10 -25.78 -37.43
CA ASP A 190 24.76 -25.15 -36.15
C ASP A 190 23.95 -23.87 -36.34
N VAL A 191 24.27 -23.07 -37.37
CA VAL A 191 23.44 -21.92 -37.77
C VAL A 191 22.05 -22.36 -38.23
N ALA A 192 21.94 -23.37 -39.10
CA ALA A 192 20.64 -23.85 -39.56
C ALA A 192 19.77 -24.37 -38.39
N MET A 193 20.36 -25.10 -37.45
CA MET A 193 19.65 -25.57 -36.24
C MET A 193 19.28 -24.42 -35.30
N SER A 194 20.15 -23.42 -35.16
CA SER A 194 19.88 -22.21 -34.35
C SER A 194 18.75 -21.36 -34.96
N VAL A 195 18.77 -21.16 -36.27
CA VAL A 195 17.73 -20.44 -37.03
C VAL A 195 16.40 -21.20 -36.96
N LEU A 196 16.39 -22.53 -37.13
CA LEU A 196 15.20 -23.36 -36.95
C LEU A 196 14.63 -23.23 -35.52
N THR A 197 15.49 -23.32 -34.50
CA THR A 197 15.10 -23.17 -33.09
C THR A 197 14.48 -21.80 -32.83
N LEU A 198 15.13 -20.72 -33.30
CA LEU A 198 14.65 -19.36 -33.12
C LEU A 198 13.35 -19.09 -33.91
N ALA A 199 13.24 -19.62 -35.14
CA ALA A 199 12.04 -19.53 -35.95
C ALA A 199 10.86 -20.24 -35.27
N LEU A 200 11.03 -21.46 -34.78
CA LEU A 200 10.01 -22.18 -34.00
C LEU A 200 9.60 -21.38 -32.75
N LEU A 201 10.58 -20.91 -31.96
CA LEU A 201 10.33 -20.14 -30.73
C LEU A 201 9.56 -18.83 -30.99
N LEU A 202 9.82 -18.15 -32.11
CA LEU A 202 9.17 -16.89 -32.46
C LEU A 202 7.84 -17.06 -33.22
N LEU A 203 7.69 -18.08 -34.06
CA LEU A 203 6.51 -18.27 -34.91
C LEU A 203 5.42 -19.10 -34.21
N TRP A 204 5.77 -20.08 -33.37
CA TRP A 204 4.80 -20.95 -32.68
C TRP A 204 3.73 -20.19 -31.86
N PRO A 205 4.07 -19.13 -31.09
CA PRO A 205 3.06 -18.35 -30.37
C PRO A 205 2.16 -17.49 -31.27
N ARG A 206 2.58 -17.26 -32.53
CA ARG A 206 1.93 -16.37 -33.50
C ARG A 206 0.95 -17.07 -34.44
N VAL A 207 0.88 -18.41 -34.43
CA VAL A 207 -0.01 -19.18 -35.30
C VAL A 207 -1.49 -18.76 -35.08
N PRO A 208 -2.22 -18.34 -36.13
CA PRO A 208 -3.62 -17.91 -36.02
C PRO A 208 -4.62 -19.08 -36.00
N GLY A 209 -5.90 -18.76 -35.84
CA GLY A 209 -7.01 -19.72 -35.92
C GLY A 209 -7.17 -20.66 -34.72
N ARG A 210 -8.15 -21.58 -34.82
CA ARG A 210 -8.48 -22.55 -33.77
C ARG A 210 -7.31 -23.50 -33.44
N LEU A 211 -6.56 -23.93 -34.47
CA LEU A 211 -5.36 -24.76 -34.28
C LEU A 211 -4.28 -24.00 -33.46
N GLY A 212 -4.05 -22.73 -33.77
CA GLY A 212 -3.13 -21.87 -33.02
C GLY A 212 -3.53 -21.62 -31.56
N GLN A 213 -4.82 -21.75 -31.20
CA GLN A 213 -5.26 -21.74 -29.80
C GLN A 213 -4.93 -23.05 -29.06
N LEU A 214 -4.97 -24.19 -29.76
CA LEU A 214 -4.60 -25.49 -29.19
C LEU A 214 -3.07 -25.62 -29.04
N MET A 215 -2.30 -25.24 -30.07
CA MET A 215 -0.82 -25.27 -30.07
C MET A 215 -0.21 -24.40 -28.97
N ARG A 216 -0.88 -23.29 -28.60
CA ARG A 216 -0.49 -22.41 -27.48
C ARG A 216 -0.54 -23.06 -26.09
N LYS A 217 -1.11 -24.27 -25.95
CA LYS A 217 -1.01 -25.07 -24.71
C LYS A 217 0.38 -25.71 -24.53
N ILE A 218 1.17 -25.86 -25.60
CA ILE A 218 2.49 -26.48 -25.56
C ILE A 218 3.55 -25.36 -25.54
N PRO A 219 4.52 -25.38 -24.59
CA PRO A 219 5.56 -24.36 -24.52
C PRO A 219 6.43 -24.28 -25.78
N ALA A 220 6.55 -23.08 -26.36
CA ALA A 220 7.35 -22.85 -27.57
C ALA A 220 8.84 -23.24 -27.40
N ALA A 221 9.40 -23.12 -26.19
CA ALA A 221 10.77 -23.57 -25.89
C ALA A 221 10.94 -25.09 -25.98
N LEU A 222 9.96 -25.87 -25.52
CA LEU A 222 9.95 -27.33 -25.66
C LEU A 222 9.88 -27.71 -27.14
N VAL A 223 8.96 -27.08 -27.88
CA VAL A 223 8.74 -27.37 -29.30
C VAL A 223 9.96 -27.00 -30.16
N ALA A 224 10.62 -25.87 -29.85
CA ALA A 224 11.83 -25.45 -30.55
C ALA A 224 12.98 -26.46 -30.36
N VAL A 225 13.23 -26.88 -29.11
CA VAL A 225 14.29 -27.85 -28.80
C VAL A 225 13.95 -29.26 -29.32
N ALA A 226 12.71 -29.74 -29.13
CA ALA A 226 12.29 -31.05 -29.61
C ALA A 226 12.24 -31.13 -31.15
N GLY A 227 11.76 -30.07 -31.81
CA GLY A 227 11.75 -29.95 -33.27
C GLY A 227 13.16 -29.90 -33.85
N ALA A 228 14.08 -29.14 -33.25
CA ALA A 228 15.48 -29.13 -33.63
C ALA A 228 16.14 -30.52 -33.42
N THR A 229 15.89 -31.16 -32.28
CA THR A 229 16.41 -32.50 -31.96
C THR A 229 15.92 -33.56 -32.95
N LEU A 230 14.63 -33.53 -33.31
CA LEU A 230 14.05 -34.41 -34.30
C LEU A 230 14.64 -34.17 -35.70
N THR A 231 14.71 -32.92 -36.16
CA THR A 231 15.30 -32.58 -37.46
C THR A 231 16.76 -33.03 -37.54
N ALA A 232 17.59 -32.73 -36.55
CA ALA A 232 19.00 -33.15 -36.49
C ALA A 232 19.16 -34.69 -36.50
N SER A 233 18.25 -35.41 -35.83
CA SER A 233 18.25 -36.87 -35.81
C SER A 233 17.83 -37.48 -37.15
N LEU A 234 16.88 -36.86 -37.85
CA LEU A 234 16.40 -37.31 -39.17
C LEU A 234 17.36 -36.97 -40.31
N THR A 235 18.13 -35.88 -40.21
CA THR A 235 19.12 -35.48 -41.23
C THR A 235 20.50 -36.10 -41.00
N GLY A 236 20.74 -36.76 -39.86
CA GLY A 236 22.01 -37.41 -39.54
C GLY A 236 23.17 -36.43 -39.31
N LEU A 237 22.89 -35.15 -39.06
CA LEU A 237 23.93 -34.11 -38.93
C LEU A 237 24.83 -34.34 -37.71
N SER A 238 26.15 -34.32 -37.95
CA SER A 238 27.20 -34.41 -36.93
C SER A 238 27.37 -33.08 -36.19
N LEU A 239 26.37 -32.72 -35.39
CA LEU A 239 26.33 -31.52 -34.56
C LEU A 239 26.95 -31.77 -33.17
N ALA A 240 27.45 -30.72 -32.53
CA ALA A 240 27.75 -30.77 -31.10
C ALA A 240 26.47 -31.07 -30.30
N LYS A 241 26.52 -32.07 -29.43
CA LYS A 241 25.37 -32.56 -28.63
C LYS A 241 25.55 -32.23 -27.15
N VAL A 242 24.44 -32.37 -26.41
CA VAL A 242 24.43 -32.38 -24.95
C VAL A 242 25.26 -33.55 -24.43
N ASP A 243 26.35 -33.25 -23.72
CA ASP A 243 27.10 -34.22 -22.92
C ASP A 243 26.55 -34.23 -21.47
N LEU A 244 26.21 -35.42 -20.99
CA LEU A 244 25.73 -35.68 -19.64
C LEU A 244 26.66 -36.71 -18.97
N PRO A 245 27.85 -36.29 -18.51
CA PRO A 245 28.80 -37.21 -17.87
C PRO A 245 28.12 -37.91 -16.70
N SER A 246 28.16 -39.25 -16.76
CA SER A 246 27.40 -40.14 -15.89
C SER A 246 27.46 -39.78 -14.40
N TRP A 247 26.34 -40.04 -13.70
CA TRP A 247 26.09 -39.69 -12.29
C TRP A 247 27.19 -40.14 -11.30
N SER A 248 28.05 -41.09 -11.67
CA SER A 248 29.28 -41.45 -10.95
C SER A 248 30.28 -40.28 -10.75
N SER A 249 30.22 -39.25 -11.60
CA SER A 249 31.08 -38.06 -11.54
C SER A 249 30.48 -36.87 -10.78
N HIS A 250 29.69 -37.14 -9.73
CA HIS A 250 29.17 -36.10 -8.84
C HIS A 250 30.30 -35.27 -8.22
N ALA A 251 30.53 -34.10 -8.79
CA ALA A 251 31.38 -33.04 -8.24
C ALA A 251 30.70 -32.37 -7.05
N LEU A 252 30.52 -33.12 -5.95
CA LEU A 252 30.07 -32.63 -4.65
C LEU A 252 30.90 -31.41 -4.23
N ALA A 253 30.24 -30.46 -3.55
CA ALA A 253 30.85 -29.23 -3.05
C ALA A 253 32.19 -29.52 -2.35
N GLY A 254 33.26 -28.90 -2.83
CA GLY A 254 34.57 -29.01 -2.22
C GLY A 254 34.70 -28.12 -0.98
N LEU A 255 35.86 -28.16 -0.33
CA LEU A 255 36.31 -26.99 0.40
C LEU A 255 36.53 -25.85 -0.62
N PRO A 256 36.16 -24.60 -0.31
CA PRO A 256 36.29 -23.51 -1.27
C PRO A 256 37.75 -23.06 -1.37
N GLU A 257 38.43 -23.48 -2.43
CA GLU A 257 39.85 -23.19 -2.68
C GLU A 257 40.00 -21.86 -3.43
N GLY A 258 40.82 -20.95 -2.89
CA GLY A 258 41.12 -19.64 -3.49
C GLY A 258 41.31 -18.51 -2.46
N PRO A 259 41.56 -17.26 -2.89
CA PRO A 259 41.71 -16.12 -2.01
C PRO A 259 40.42 -15.81 -1.23
N ALA A 260 40.51 -15.80 0.11
CA ALA A 260 39.34 -15.66 0.99
C ALA A 260 38.47 -14.43 0.71
N LEU A 261 39.08 -13.28 0.35
CA LEU A 261 38.34 -12.06 -0.01
C LEU A 261 37.59 -12.19 -1.34
N GLY A 262 38.16 -12.92 -2.32
CA GLY A 262 37.50 -13.22 -3.59
C GLY A 262 36.33 -14.19 -3.41
N ILE A 263 36.48 -15.20 -2.54
CA ILE A 263 35.40 -16.12 -2.15
C ILE A 263 34.30 -15.36 -1.39
N ALA A 264 34.65 -14.45 -0.47
CA ALA A 264 33.68 -13.62 0.24
C ALA A 264 32.88 -12.71 -0.73
N ALA A 265 33.54 -12.10 -1.71
CA ALA A 265 32.88 -11.32 -2.76
C ALA A 265 31.96 -12.20 -3.64
N ALA A 266 32.39 -13.41 -4.00
CA ALA A 266 31.59 -14.39 -4.75
C ALA A 266 30.32 -14.80 -3.98
N VAL A 267 30.45 -15.10 -2.69
CA VAL A 267 29.34 -15.43 -1.79
C VAL A 267 28.39 -14.26 -1.64
N LEU A 268 28.90 -13.03 -1.43
CA LEU A 268 28.09 -11.82 -1.33
C LEU A 268 27.30 -11.55 -2.62
N THR A 269 27.96 -11.66 -3.78
CA THR A 269 27.33 -11.47 -5.10
C THR A 269 26.20 -12.46 -5.34
N THR A 270 26.48 -13.75 -5.14
CA THR A 270 25.49 -14.83 -5.30
C THR A 270 24.33 -14.63 -4.33
N THR A 271 24.61 -14.33 -3.05
CA THR A 271 23.60 -14.03 -2.03
C THR A 271 22.70 -12.87 -2.44
N LEU A 272 23.29 -11.76 -2.90
CA LEU A 272 22.57 -10.54 -3.29
C LEU A 272 21.67 -10.80 -4.50
N VAL A 273 22.21 -11.38 -5.58
CA VAL A 273 21.47 -11.64 -6.81
C VAL A 273 20.35 -12.66 -6.58
N CYS A 274 20.63 -13.81 -5.94
CA CYS A 274 19.60 -14.81 -5.60
C CYS A 274 18.46 -14.20 -4.76
N SER A 275 18.80 -13.36 -3.78
CA SER A 275 17.82 -12.73 -2.89
C SER A 275 16.97 -11.70 -3.61
N VAL A 276 17.60 -10.75 -4.32
CA VAL A 276 16.92 -9.68 -5.05
C VAL A 276 15.98 -10.29 -6.11
N GLN A 277 16.45 -11.23 -6.92
CA GLN A 277 15.60 -11.89 -7.92
C GLN A 277 14.41 -12.61 -7.29
N SER A 278 14.61 -13.36 -6.20
CA SER A 278 13.52 -14.12 -5.55
C SER A 278 12.49 -13.23 -4.87
N LEU A 279 12.89 -12.09 -4.31
CA LEU A 279 11.99 -11.12 -3.68
C LEU A 279 11.17 -10.35 -4.73
N LEU A 280 11.81 -9.97 -5.84
CA LEU A 280 11.12 -9.34 -6.97
C LEU A 280 10.17 -10.32 -7.66
N GLY A 281 10.55 -11.59 -7.78
CA GLY A 281 9.68 -12.68 -8.23
C GLY A 281 8.43 -12.79 -7.34
N ALA A 282 8.60 -12.82 -6.01
CA ALA A 282 7.48 -12.89 -5.07
C ALA A 282 6.55 -11.65 -5.18
N VAL A 283 7.10 -10.46 -5.37
CA VAL A 283 6.32 -9.22 -5.61
C VAL A 283 5.62 -9.25 -6.97
N ALA A 284 6.21 -9.86 -8.00
CA ALA A 284 5.56 -10.04 -9.30
C ALA A 284 4.43 -11.07 -9.24
N VAL A 285 4.61 -12.18 -8.52
CA VAL A 285 3.58 -13.19 -8.28
C VAL A 285 2.42 -12.62 -7.46
N ASP A 286 2.68 -11.89 -6.37
CA ASP A 286 1.64 -11.20 -5.60
C ASP A 286 0.82 -10.24 -6.48
N LYS A 287 1.46 -9.54 -7.44
CA LYS A 287 0.75 -8.68 -8.42
C LYS A 287 -0.09 -9.47 -9.43
N LEU A 288 0.40 -10.61 -9.92
CA LEU A 288 -0.36 -11.48 -10.84
C LEU A 288 -1.57 -12.10 -10.15
N VAL A 289 -1.41 -12.56 -8.90
CA VAL A 289 -2.49 -13.10 -8.06
C VAL A 289 -3.53 -12.03 -7.71
N ALA A 290 -3.09 -10.79 -7.44
CA ALA A 290 -3.98 -9.64 -7.24
C ALA A 290 -4.79 -9.28 -8.51
N GLY A 291 -4.26 -9.56 -9.69
CA GLY A 291 -4.95 -9.37 -10.97
C GLY A 291 -5.99 -10.44 -11.32
N GLN A 292 -6.12 -11.52 -10.55
CA GLN A 292 -7.03 -12.63 -10.82
C GLN A 292 -8.15 -12.75 -9.75
N PRO A 293 -9.41 -12.42 -10.10
CA PRO A 293 -10.56 -12.57 -9.21
C PRO A 293 -10.66 -13.99 -8.62
N GLY A 294 -10.91 -14.07 -7.31
CA GLY A 294 -11.05 -15.35 -6.60
C GLY A 294 -9.75 -16.16 -6.41
N LEU A 295 -8.62 -15.83 -7.05
CA LEU A 295 -7.33 -16.47 -6.71
C LEU A 295 -6.74 -15.85 -5.43
N SER A 296 -6.79 -14.51 -5.30
CA SER A 296 -6.35 -13.78 -4.10
C SER A 296 -7.02 -14.20 -2.79
N ALA A 297 -8.24 -14.75 -2.85
CA ALA A 297 -8.94 -15.28 -1.68
C ALA A 297 -8.44 -16.68 -1.24
N ARG A 298 -7.84 -17.45 -2.17
CA ARG A 298 -7.29 -18.79 -1.94
C ARG A 298 -5.79 -18.76 -1.64
N VAL A 299 -5.08 -17.79 -2.21
CA VAL A 299 -3.62 -17.63 -2.15
C VAL A 299 -3.28 -16.36 -1.36
N GLY A 300 -2.87 -16.54 -0.10
CA GLY A 300 -2.43 -15.45 0.75
C GLY A 300 -1.10 -14.82 0.29
N ARG A 301 -0.92 -13.54 0.64
CA ARG A 301 0.23 -12.70 0.25
C ARG A 301 1.58 -13.29 0.69
N SER A 302 2.62 -13.03 -0.09
CA SER A 302 3.96 -13.61 0.11
C SER A 302 4.68 -13.11 1.37
N ASN A 303 5.18 -14.03 2.20
CA ASN A 303 6.03 -13.69 3.34
C ASN A 303 7.51 -13.62 2.91
N LEU A 304 7.97 -12.43 2.55
CA LEU A 304 9.32 -12.17 2.00
C LEU A 304 10.49 -12.68 2.87
N ASN A 305 10.38 -12.64 4.20
CA ASN A 305 11.45 -13.18 5.07
C ASN A 305 11.50 -14.71 5.01
N ARG A 306 10.32 -15.36 4.98
CA ARG A 306 10.21 -16.80 4.75
C ARG A 306 10.63 -17.20 3.33
N GLU A 307 10.52 -16.29 2.36
CA GLU A 307 11.05 -16.51 1.01
C GLU A 307 12.57 -16.63 1.04
N LEU A 308 13.29 -15.70 1.66
CA LEU A 308 14.75 -15.81 1.82
C LEU A 308 15.17 -17.10 2.56
N LEU A 309 14.41 -17.52 3.59
CA LEU A 309 14.67 -18.79 4.27
C LEU A 309 14.50 -20.00 3.33
N GLY A 310 13.47 -20.01 2.48
CA GLY A 310 13.25 -21.08 1.50
C GLY A 310 14.30 -21.12 0.40
N GLN A 311 14.72 -19.96 -0.11
CA GLN A 311 15.80 -19.86 -1.11
C GLN A 311 17.15 -20.27 -0.51
N GLY A 312 17.46 -19.85 0.72
CA GLY A 312 18.70 -20.22 1.40
C GLY A 312 18.83 -21.73 1.60
N ALA A 313 17.76 -22.37 2.05
CA ALA A 313 17.69 -23.83 2.16
C ALA A 313 17.81 -24.52 0.78
N ALA A 314 17.18 -23.98 -0.27
CA ALA A 314 17.28 -24.54 -1.61
C ALA A 314 18.69 -24.36 -2.23
N ASN A 315 19.39 -23.27 -1.93
CA ASN A 315 20.78 -23.05 -2.36
C ASN A 315 21.77 -23.96 -1.62
N ILE A 316 21.57 -24.23 -0.33
CA ILE A 316 22.34 -25.24 0.41
C ILE A 316 22.15 -26.63 -0.22
N VAL A 317 20.90 -27.05 -0.47
CA VAL A 317 20.61 -28.36 -1.08
C VAL A 317 21.12 -28.44 -2.52
N SER A 318 20.98 -27.38 -3.32
CA SER A 318 21.50 -27.35 -4.69
C SER A 318 23.02 -27.45 -4.71
N GLY A 319 23.72 -26.56 -3.99
CA GLY A 319 25.19 -26.51 -3.97
C GLY A 319 25.81 -27.79 -3.41
N THR A 320 25.25 -28.39 -2.35
CA THR A 320 25.76 -29.66 -1.80
C THR A 320 25.65 -30.82 -2.79
N LEU A 321 24.57 -30.88 -3.59
CA LEU A 321 24.33 -31.92 -4.60
C LEU A 321 25.04 -31.67 -5.95
N GLY A 322 25.86 -30.62 -6.08
CA GLY A 322 26.49 -30.24 -7.35
C GLY A 322 25.49 -29.63 -8.35
N GLY A 323 24.58 -28.78 -7.85
CA GLY A 323 23.60 -28.02 -8.63
C GLY A 323 23.93 -26.52 -8.70
N LEU A 324 23.36 -25.85 -9.70
CA LEU A 324 23.47 -24.39 -9.89
C LEU A 324 22.82 -23.57 -8.75
N PRO A 325 23.21 -22.29 -8.61
CA PRO A 325 22.46 -21.30 -7.83
C PRO A 325 20.96 -21.24 -8.18
N VAL A 326 20.13 -21.19 -7.14
CA VAL A 326 18.66 -21.20 -7.17
C VAL A 326 18.11 -19.82 -6.81
N ALA A 327 17.15 -19.34 -7.59
CA ALA A 327 16.34 -18.18 -7.28
C ALA A 327 14.90 -18.33 -7.80
N GLY A 328 13.99 -17.47 -7.35
CA GLY A 328 12.64 -17.33 -7.88
C GLY A 328 12.64 -16.87 -9.34
N VAL A 329 12.15 -17.70 -10.26
CA VAL A 329 12.18 -17.44 -11.70
C VAL A 329 10.85 -16.84 -12.15
N ALA A 330 10.86 -15.56 -12.51
CA ALA A 330 9.65 -14.81 -12.87
C ALA A 330 8.85 -15.45 -14.01
N VAL A 331 9.51 -15.93 -15.07
CA VAL A 331 8.86 -16.56 -16.24
C VAL A 331 8.18 -17.89 -15.90
N ARG A 332 8.83 -18.74 -15.09
CA ARG A 332 8.24 -19.99 -14.61
C ARG A 332 7.07 -19.73 -13.64
N SER A 333 7.21 -18.71 -12.79
CA SER A 333 6.20 -18.33 -11.80
C SER A 333 4.97 -17.68 -12.45
N SER A 334 5.14 -16.85 -13.49
CA SER A 334 4.01 -16.30 -14.24
C SER A 334 3.27 -17.38 -15.02
N ALA A 335 3.99 -18.32 -15.64
CA ALA A 335 3.38 -19.49 -16.27
C ALA A 335 2.61 -20.37 -15.27
N ASN A 336 3.12 -20.55 -14.06
CA ASN A 336 2.43 -21.28 -12.98
C ASN A 336 1.08 -20.64 -12.61
N VAL A 337 1.05 -19.31 -12.45
CA VAL A 337 -0.20 -18.56 -12.17
C VAL A 337 -1.14 -18.57 -13.38
N GLN A 338 -0.62 -18.42 -14.60
CA GLN A 338 -1.42 -18.45 -15.83
C GLN A 338 -2.03 -19.82 -16.13
N ALA A 339 -1.34 -20.90 -15.76
CA ALA A 339 -1.85 -22.28 -15.84
C ALA A 339 -2.81 -22.65 -14.70
N GLY A 340 -3.14 -21.71 -13.81
CA GLY A 340 -4.19 -21.85 -12.81
C GLY A 340 -3.78 -22.45 -11.47
N ALA A 341 -2.48 -22.47 -11.12
CA ALA A 341 -2.02 -23.00 -9.85
C ALA A 341 -2.70 -22.29 -8.65
N VAL A 342 -3.15 -23.09 -7.69
CA VAL A 342 -3.86 -22.62 -6.48
C VAL A 342 -3.08 -22.89 -5.20
N SER A 343 -2.01 -23.69 -5.25
CA SER A 343 -1.16 -23.96 -4.09
C SER A 343 0.29 -24.30 -4.43
N ARG A 344 1.10 -24.42 -3.36
CA ARG A 344 2.48 -24.92 -3.39
C ARG A 344 2.61 -26.33 -3.97
N ASN A 345 1.51 -27.09 -4.04
CA ASN A 345 1.55 -28.42 -4.61
C ASN A 345 1.97 -28.38 -6.07
N SER A 346 1.63 -27.33 -6.84
CA SER A 346 2.13 -27.16 -8.21
C SER A 346 3.66 -27.08 -8.28
N THR A 347 4.28 -26.27 -7.40
CA THR A 347 5.73 -26.03 -7.42
C THR A 347 6.51 -27.25 -6.92
N MET A 348 5.98 -27.96 -5.92
CA MET A 348 6.54 -29.22 -5.43
C MET A 348 6.37 -30.36 -6.46
N LEU A 349 5.20 -30.50 -7.10
CA LEU A 349 4.97 -31.49 -8.16
C LEU A 349 5.88 -31.24 -9.37
N HIS A 350 6.10 -29.98 -9.75
CA HIS A 350 7.09 -29.62 -10.75
C HIS A 350 8.50 -30.12 -10.36
N GLY A 351 8.91 -29.93 -9.11
CA GLY A 351 10.17 -30.46 -8.59
C GLY A 351 10.27 -31.99 -8.68
N VAL A 352 9.19 -32.72 -8.33
CA VAL A 352 9.12 -34.18 -8.50
C VAL A 352 9.26 -34.59 -9.97
N LEU A 353 8.54 -33.93 -10.89
CA LEU A 353 8.63 -34.19 -12.33
C LEU A 353 10.05 -33.96 -12.87
N VAL A 354 10.77 -32.95 -12.37
CA VAL A 354 12.20 -32.74 -12.72
C VAL A 354 13.08 -33.88 -12.22
N VAL A 355 12.89 -34.39 -11.00
CA VAL A 355 13.64 -35.55 -10.50
C VAL A 355 13.36 -36.79 -11.36
N VAL A 356 12.09 -37.07 -11.66
CA VAL A 356 11.69 -38.21 -12.51
C VAL A 356 12.29 -38.08 -13.92
N ALA A 357 12.27 -36.89 -14.52
CA ALA A 357 12.89 -36.65 -15.82
C ALA A 357 14.43 -36.77 -15.78
N ALA A 358 15.08 -36.27 -14.74
CA ALA A 358 16.53 -36.39 -14.58
C ALA A 358 16.97 -37.85 -14.47
N LEU A 359 16.18 -38.71 -13.82
CA LEU A 359 16.48 -40.14 -13.68
C LEU A 359 16.11 -40.97 -14.92
N LEU A 360 15.06 -40.60 -15.68
CA LEU A 360 14.52 -41.43 -16.77
C LEU A 360 14.83 -40.93 -18.19
N MET A 361 15.15 -39.64 -18.38
CA MET A 361 15.27 -39.05 -19.73
C MET A 361 16.72 -38.83 -20.20
N VAL A 362 17.75 -39.20 -19.43
CA VAL A 362 19.18 -38.94 -19.78
C VAL A 362 19.51 -39.26 -21.25
N PRO A 363 19.19 -40.45 -21.81
CA PRO A 363 19.53 -40.77 -23.20
C PRO A 363 18.75 -39.95 -24.25
N VAL A 364 17.61 -39.36 -23.87
CA VAL A 364 16.82 -38.47 -24.72
C VAL A 364 17.37 -37.05 -24.69
N LEU A 365 17.98 -36.64 -23.56
CA LEU A 365 18.62 -35.34 -23.43
C LEU A 365 19.94 -35.27 -24.21
N GLU A 366 20.71 -36.37 -24.25
CA GLU A 366 21.95 -36.49 -25.05
C GLU A 366 21.74 -36.32 -26.57
N LEU A 367 20.51 -36.49 -27.07
CA LEU A 367 20.20 -36.25 -28.48
C LEU A 367 20.15 -34.75 -28.84
N ILE A 368 20.00 -33.86 -27.85
CA ILE A 368 19.71 -32.44 -28.06
C ILE A 368 20.94 -31.73 -28.68
N PRO A 369 20.79 -31.04 -29.84
CA PRO A 369 21.85 -30.20 -30.41
C PRO A 369 22.17 -29.01 -29.50
N LEU A 370 23.45 -28.83 -29.20
CA LEU A 370 23.98 -27.79 -28.31
C LEU A 370 23.67 -26.38 -28.85
N ALA A 371 23.73 -26.19 -30.17
CA ALA A 371 23.29 -24.98 -30.87
C ALA A 371 21.81 -24.61 -30.62
N SER A 372 20.93 -25.60 -30.44
CA SER A 372 19.51 -25.35 -30.13
C SER A 372 19.32 -24.78 -28.72
N LEU A 373 20.05 -25.33 -27.73
CA LEU A 373 20.05 -24.77 -26.37
C LEU A 373 20.66 -23.37 -26.34
N ALA A 374 21.75 -23.12 -27.07
CA ALA A 374 22.34 -21.79 -27.18
C ALA A 374 21.38 -20.77 -27.81
N ALA A 375 20.69 -21.13 -28.90
CA ALA A 375 19.69 -20.28 -29.54
C ALA A 375 18.49 -19.96 -28.61
N LEU A 376 18.02 -20.95 -27.83
CA LEU A 376 17.00 -20.76 -26.79
C LEU A 376 17.48 -19.77 -25.72
N VAL A 377 18.70 -19.90 -25.22
CA VAL A 377 19.23 -19.03 -24.16
C VAL A 377 19.54 -17.63 -24.67
N MET A 378 20.05 -17.50 -25.90
CA MET A 378 20.22 -16.23 -26.60
C MET A 378 18.88 -15.49 -26.71
N ALA A 379 17.80 -16.20 -27.10
CA ALA A 379 16.46 -15.62 -27.16
C ALA A 379 15.95 -15.15 -25.78
N VAL A 380 16.25 -15.89 -24.70
CA VAL A 380 15.92 -15.48 -23.32
C VAL A 380 16.73 -14.26 -22.88
N GLY A 381 18.04 -14.21 -23.18
CA GLY A 381 18.90 -13.05 -22.90
C GLY A 381 18.40 -11.78 -23.60
N ILE A 382 18.03 -11.88 -24.88
CA ILE A 382 17.44 -10.79 -25.66
C ILE A 382 16.10 -10.35 -25.03
N GLN A 383 15.24 -11.28 -24.59
CA GLN A 383 13.96 -10.95 -23.94
C GLN A 383 14.10 -10.21 -22.61
N MET A 384 15.24 -10.33 -21.91
CA MET A 384 15.51 -9.54 -20.68
C MET A 384 15.72 -8.05 -20.99
N VAL A 385 16.12 -7.69 -22.22
CA VAL A 385 16.38 -6.30 -22.66
C VAL A 385 15.09 -5.63 -23.17
N SER A 386 14.13 -5.41 -22.28
CA SER A 386 12.80 -4.89 -22.68
C SER A 386 12.80 -3.38 -23.01
N LEU A 387 12.88 -3.05 -24.30
CA LEU A 387 12.85 -1.67 -24.85
C LEU A 387 11.68 -0.81 -24.32
N ASN A 388 10.54 -1.42 -23.97
CA ASN A 388 9.37 -0.71 -23.46
C ASN A 388 9.54 -0.21 -22.00
N HIS A 389 10.31 -0.93 -21.17
CA HIS A 389 10.73 -0.39 -19.87
C HIS A 389 11.75 0.72 -20.03
N ILE A 390 12.70 0.62 -20.98
CA ILE A 390 13.64 1.70 -21.29
C ILE A 390 12.88 2.99 -21.61
N ARG A 391 11.88 2.94 -22.50
CA ARG A 391 11.00 4.10 -22.81
C ARG A 391 10.20 4.65 -21.63
N THR A 392 9.93 3.83 -20.61
CA THR A 392 9.21 4.25 -19.40
C THR A 392 10.15 4.87 -18.36
N VAL A 393 11.37 4.32 -18.24
CA VAL A 393 12.45 4.85 -17.41
C VAL A 393 12.99 6.17 -18.00
N THR A 394 13.03 6.35 -19.33
CA THR A 394 13.42 7.63 -19.96
C THR A 394 12.46 8.78 -19.74
N ARG A 395 11.25 8.53 -19.25
CA ARG A 395 10.34 9.58 -18.77
C ARG A 395 10.67 10.07 -17.36
N HIS A 396 11.61 9.43 -16.66
CA HIS A 396 12.04 9.74 -15.30
C HIS A 396 13.54 10.06 -15.27
N ARG A 397 14.02 10.82 -14.28
CA ARG A 397 15.47 11.12 -14.11
C ARG A 397 16.29 9.92 -13.58
N GLU A 398 15.91 8.69 -13.92
CA GLU A 398 16.56 7.44 -13.49
C GLU A 398 17.32 6.73 -14.63
N VAL A 399 17.29 7.29 -15.85
CA VAL A 399 18.06 6.77 -17.01
C VAL A 399 19.54 6.59 -16.70
N LEU A 400 20.13 7.57 -15.99
CA LEU A 400 21.54 7.52 -15.63
C LEU A 400 21.84 6.28 -14.75
N VAL A 401 21.00 6.01 -13.75
CA VAL A 401 21.11 4.83 -12.89
C VAL A 401 20.97 3.54 -13.71
N TYR A 402 19.96 3.45 -14.57
CA TYR A 402 19.74 2.29 -15.43
C TYR A 402 20.92 2.03 -16.38
N ALA A 403 21.39 3.07 -17.09
CA ALA A 403 22.46 2.99 -18.06
C ALA A 403 23.81 2.66 -17.40
N VAL A 404 24.14 3.35 -16.30
CA VAL A 404 25.35 3.07 -15.51
C VAL A 404 25.34 1.63 -14.98
N THR A 405 24.22 1.16 -14.45
CA THR A 405 24.11 -0.24 -13.99
C THR A 405 24.29 -1.21 -15.16
N THR A 406 23.61 -0.97 -16.29
CA THR A 406 23.69 -1.83 -17.49
C THR A 406 25.13 -1.93 -18.01
N LEU A 407 25.80 -0.79 -18.20
CA LEU A 407 27.16 -0.73 -18.73
C LEU A 407 28.17 -1.30 -17.74
N GLY A 408 28.04 -1.01 -16.44
CA GLY A 408 28.88 -1.60 -15.40
C GLY A 408 28.75 -3.12 -15.35
N VAL A 409 27.54 -3.66 -15.49
CA VAL A 409 27.31 -5.12 -15.53
C VAL A 409 27.88 -5.77 -16.80
N VAL A 410 27.90 -5.06 -17.93
CA VAL A 410 28.46 -5.56 -19.20
C VAL A 410 30.00 -5.53 -19.23
N PHE A 411 30.63 -4.53 -18.61
CA PHE A 411 32.08 -4.30 -18.71
C PHE A 411 32.90 -4.64 -17.46
N LEU A 412 32.33 -4.55 -16.26
CA LEU A 412 33.05 -4.72 -14.99
C LEU A 412 32.65 -6.00 -14.25
N GLY A 413 31.36 -6.36 -14.28
CA GLY A 413 30.81 -7.50 -13.56
C GLY A 413 29.50 -7.17 -12.84
N VAL A 414 28.78 -8.19 -12.38
CA VAL A 414 27.45 -8.00 -11.78
C VAL A 414 27.53 -7.26 -10.45
N LEU A 415 28.54 -7.54 -9.62
CA LEU A 415 28.72 -6.88 -8.33
C LEU A 415 29.07 -5.41 -8.52
N GLU A 416 30.09 -5.16 -9.34
CA GLU A 416 30.66 -3.85 -9.66
C GLU A 416 29.61 -2.96 -10.30
N GLY A 417 28.87 -3.47 -11.30
CA GLY A 417 27.79 -2.75 -11.97
C GLY A 417 26.62 -2.41 -11.04
N VAL A 418 26.25 -3.30 -10.12
CA VAL A 418 25.21 -3.02 -9.11
C VAL A 418 25.69 -2.00 -8.07
N LEU A 419 26.93 -2.10 -7.59
CA LEU A 419 27.51 -1.12 -6.66
C LEU A 419 27.63 0.28 -7.30
N LEU A 420 28.07 0.34 -8.56
CA LEU A 420 28.12 1.56 -9.36
C LEU A 420 26.71 2.16 -9.55
N GLY A 421 25.72 1.31 -9.86
CA GLY A 421 24.30 1.67 -9.97
C GLY A 421 23.71 2.21 -8.67
N VAL A 422 23.97 1.55 -7.53
CA VAL A 422 23.57 2.01 -6.19
C VAL A 422 24.23 3.35 -5.86
N THR A 423 25.52 3.49 -6.11
CA THR A 423 26.29 4.72 -5.85
C THR A 423 25.71 5.91 -6.62
N VAL A 424 25.42 5.73 -7.91
CA VAL A 424 24.79 6.77 -8.74
C VAL A 424 23.34 7.02 -8.34
N ALA A 425 22.57 6.00 -7.91
CA ALA A 425 21.22 6.20 -7.40
C ALA A 425 21.22 7.03 -6.11
N VAL A 426 22.13 6.75 -5.18
CA VAL A 426 22.32 7.52 -3.94
C VAL A 426 22.78 8.95 -4.26
N ALA A 427 23.76 9.12 -5.17
CA ALA A 427 24.21 10.46 -5.58
C ALA A 427 23.08 11.29 -6.22
N VAL A 428 22.27 10.69 -7.10
CA VAL A 428 21.11 11.36 -7.72
C VAL A 428 20.01 11.66 -6.69
N ALA A 429 19.82 10.81 -5.68
CA ALA A 429 18.91 11.07 -4.57
C ALA A 429 19.39 12.23 -3.68
N LEU A 430 20.64 12.19 -3.20
CA LEU A 430 21.25 13.25 -2.40
C LEU A 430 21.24 14.60 -3.14
N ASN A 431 21.62 14.59 -4.42
CA ASN A 431 21.58 15.80 -5.25
C ASN A 431 20.16 16.37 -5.38
N ARG A 432 19.12 15.50 -5.43
CA ARG A 432 17.72 15.94 -5.44
C ARG A 432 17.30 16.57 -4.10
N LEU A 433 17.78 16.07 -2.96
CA LEU A 433 17.53 16.67 -1.65
C LEU A 433 18.26 18.02 -1.47
N ALA A 434 19.44 18.18 -2.08
CA ALA A 434 20.23 19.42 -2.04
C ALA A 434 19.75 20.53 -3.01
N HIS A 435 18.79 20.23 -3.89
CA HIS A 435 18.24 21.15 -4.89
C HIS A 435 17.00 21.91 -4.38
N THR A 436 17.16 22.64 -3.28
CA THR A 436 16.18 23.65 -2.82
C THR A 436 16.29 24.90 -3.68
N ARG A 437 15.20 25.31 -4.34
CA ARG A 437 15.10 26.58 -5.06
C ARG A 437 14.40 27.60 -4.16
N ILE A 438 15.11 28.67 -3.83
CA ILE A 438 14.58 29.79 -3.04
C ILE A 438 14.53 31.00 -3.96
N THR A 439 13.40 31.71 -3.98
CA THR A 439 13.17 32.89 -4.82
C THR A 439 12.50 33.99 -4.01
N HIS A 440 13.09 35.18 -4.06
CA HIS A 440 12.51 36.43 -3.56
C HIS A 440 11.84 37.18 -4.70
N ASP A 441 10.69 37.79 -4.40
CA ASP A 441 9.85 38.58 -5.28
C ASP A 441 9.23 39.70 -4.42
N GLU A 442 8.89 40.85 -5.01
CA GLU A 442 8.33 42.00 -4.29
C GLU A 442 7.04 42.47 -4.97
N LYS A 443 5.97 42.57 -4.18
CA LYS A 443 4.64 42.95 -4.67
C LYS A 443 3.99 43.90 -3.67
N GLU A 444 3.60 45.08 -4.15
CA GLU A 444 2.77 46.02 -3.39
C GLU A 444 3.37 46.41 -2.01
N GLY A 445 4.71 46.42 -1.91
CA GLY A 445 5.45 46.71 -0.67
C GLY A 445 5.67 45.51 0.28
N VAL A 446 5.23 44.31 -0.12
CA VAL A 446 5.43 43.06 0.61
C VAL A 446 6.47 42.20 -0.09
N HIS A 447 7.43 41.66 0.67
CA HIS A 447 8.45 40.75 0.14
C HIS A 447 8.03 39.29 0.29
N HIS A 448 7.93 38.57 -0.82
CA HIS A 448 7.58 37.15 -0.86
C HIS A 448 8.84 36.30 -1.04
N VAL A 449 9.10 35.37 -0.13
CA VAL A 449 10.24 34.46 -0.15
C VAL A 449 9.74 33.02 -0.30
N HIS A 450 9.61 32.56 -1.55
CA HIS A 450 9.14 31.20 -1.85
C HIS A 450 10.29 30.18 -1.76
N VAL A 451 10.16 29.20 -0.87
CA VAL A 451 11.10 28.08 -0.65
C VAL A 451 10.53 26.80 -1.25
N ARG A 452 11.08 26.35 -2.39
CA ARG A 452 10.64 25.15 -3.11
C ARG A 452 11.65 24.01 -3.01
N GLY A 453 11.25 22.92 -2.35
CA GLY A 453 12.09 21.74 -2.09
C GLY A 453 12.19 21.44 -0.59
N GLN A 454 13.02 20.47 -0.21
CA GLN A 454 13.28 20.21 1.21
C GLN A 454 14.25 21.27 1.75
N LEU A 455 13.99 21.80 2.95
CA LEU A 455 14.81 22.85 3.55
C LEU A 455 15.82 22.20 4.52
N THR A 456 16.98 21.85 3.99
CA THR A 456 18.06 21.21 4.75
C THR A 456 19.17 22.19 5.12
N PHE A 457 20.10 21.80 5.99
CA PHE A 457 21.30 22.57 6.34
C PHE A 457 22.12 23.01 5.10
N LEU A 458 22.09 22.23 4.01
CA LEU A 458 22.71 22.58 2.73
C LEU A 458 22.02 23.76 2.01
N ALA A 459 20.77 24.06 2.36
CA ALA A 459 20.01 25.19 1.85
C ALA A 459 20.20 26.47 2.69
N VAL A 460 20.62 26.37 3.96
CA VAL A 460 20.81 27.52 4.88
C VAL A 460 21.68 28.64 4.28
N PRO A 461 22.85 28.37 3.64
CA PRO A 461 23.66 29.43 3.03
C PRO A 461 23.03 30.07 1.78
N ARG A 462 21.89 29.57 1.28
CA ARG A 462 21.07 30.22 0.25
C ARG A 462 19.89 30.95 0.89
N LEU A 463 19.19 30.29 1.83
CA LEU A 463 18.10 30.87 2.61
C LEU A 463 18.50 32.17 3.29
N SER A 464 19.57 32.14 4.10
CA SER A 464 20.09 33.33 4.77
C SER A 464 20.45 34.44 3.77
N ARG A 465 21.06 34.11 2.63
CA ARG A 465 21.36 35.11 1.58
C ARG A 465 20.10 35.75 0.97
N THR A 466 19.05 34.97 0.72
CA THR A 466 17.78 35.52 0.20
C THR A 466 17.03 36.33 1.26
N LEU A 467 17.05 35.87 2.52
CA LEU A 467 16.46 36.61 3.65
C LEU A 467 17.19 37.92 3.98
N HIS A 468 18.48 38.05 3.61
CA HIS A 468 19.23 39.31 3.68
C HIS A 468 18.94 40.30 2.53
N LEU A 469 18.18 39.90 1.49
CA LEU A 469 17.68 40.84 0.47
C LEU A 469 16.45 41.61 0.93
N VAL A 470 15.87 41.25 2.08
CA VAL A 470 14.72 41.91 2.68
C VAL A 470 15.18 43.18 3.43
N PRO A 471 14.65 44.38 3.11
CA PRO A 471 14.90 45.60 3.86
C PRO A 471 14.31 45.55 5.27
N GLN A 472 14.96 46.22 6.22
CA GLN A 472 14.52 46.24 7.62
C GLN A 472 13.17 46.98 7.78
N GLY A 473 12.33 46.55 8.72
CA GLY A 473 11.03 47.17 9.00
C GLY A 473 9.89 46.80 8.03
N THR A 474 10.14 45.97 7.01
CA THR A 474 9.15 45.60 5.99
C THR A 474 8.27 44.42 6.40
N HIS A 475 7.14 44.22 5.70
CA HIS A 475 6.31 43.01 5.79
C HIS A 475 6.83 41.93 4.85
N VAL A 476 6.92 40.69 5.34
CA VAL A 476 7.51 39.55 4.63
C VAL A 476 6.61 38.33 4.74
N VAL A 477 6.45 37.60 3.63
CA VAL A 477 5.74 36.33 3.57
C VAL A 477 6.71 35.24 3.09
N VAL A 478 7.05 34.30 3.98
CA VAL A 478 7.97 33.19 3.68
C VAL A 478 7.17 31.92 3.39
N GLU A 479 6.99 31.59 2.11
CA GLU A 479 6.20 30.44 1.67
C GLU A 479 7.03 29.14 1.64
N LEU A 480 6.68 28.18 2.49
CA LEU A 480 7.32 26.85 2.53
C LEU A 480 6.52 25.80 1.73
N ASP A 481 6.95 25.51 0.49
CA ASP A 481 6.43 24.45 -0.39
C ASP A 481 6.99 23.04 -0.04
N GLY A 482 7.92 22.96 0.92
CA GLY A 482 8.62 21.73 1.32
C GLY A 482 7.82 20.81 2.24
N SER A 483 8.22 19.53 2.29
CA SER A 483 7.62 18.53 3.21
C SER A 483 8.55 18.13 4.37
N PHE A 484 9.74 18.71 4.43
CA PHE A 484 10.76 18.43 5.42
C PHE A 484 11.66 19.67 5.60
N MET A 485 11.92 19.99 6.87
CA MET A 485 12.86 21.00 7.32
C MET A 485 13.71 20.37 8.42
N ASP A 486 15.04 20.54 8.38
CA ASP A 486 15.92 20.10 9.46
C ASP A 486 16.19 21.20 10.50
N HIS A 487 16.81 20.82 11.62
CA HIS A 487 16.93 21.68 12.78
C HIS A 487 17.72 22.97 12.51
N ALA A 488 18.86 22.87 11.81
CA ALA A 488 19.68 24.02 11.46
C ALA A 488 18.96 25.00 10.53
N ALA A 489 18.10 24.48 9.63
CA ALA A 489 17.28 25.31 8.77
C ALA A 489 16.08 25.97 9.50
N TYR A 490 15.50 25.27 10.48
CA TYR A 490 14.48 25.85 11.36
C TYR A 490 15.06 26.97 12.24
N GLU A 491 16.18 26.69 12.92
CA GLU A 491 16.92 27.63 13.77
C GLU A 491 17.30 28.90 12.99
N SER A 492 17.95 28.74 11.83
CA SER A 492 18.33 29.87 10.95
C SER A 492 17.15 30.73 10.48
N LEU A 493 15.96 30.15 10.33
CA LEU A 493 14.75 30.87 9.93
C LEU A 493 14.08 31.55 11.12
N GLN A 494 14.07 30.90 12.29
CA GLN A 494 13.52 31.43 13.53
C GLN A 494 14.36 32.62 14.05
N ASP A 495 15.69 32.50 14.03
CA ASP A 495 16.61 33.57 14.42
C ASP A 495 16.48 34.79 13.52
N TRP A 496 16.33 34.58 12.20
CA TRP A 496 16.05 35.66 11.26
C TRP A 496 14.67 36.30 11.54
N GLN A 497 13.61 35.51 11.76
CA GLN A 497 12.27 36.03 12.07
C GLN A 497 12.31 36.90 13.33
N ASN A 498 12.90 36.37 14.42
CA ASN A 498 13.08 37.08 15.68
C ASN A 498 13.87 38.38 15.48
N SER A 499 14.94 38.34 14.69
CA SER A 499 15.81 39.50 14.37
C SER A 499 15.17 40.53 13.45
N HIS A 500 14.15 40.15 12.66
CA HIS A 500 13.39 41.06 11.80
C HIS A 500 12.29 41.76 12.60
N THR A 501 11.55 41.00 13.42
CA THR A 501 10.53 41.55 14.32
C THR A 501 11.10 42.43 15.43
N ALA A 502 12.27 42.09 15.99
CA ALA A 502 12.99 42.97 16.92
C ALA A 502 13.45 44.30 16.30
N ARG A 503 13.41 44.44 14.96
CA ARG A 503 13.70 45.69 14.21
C ARG A 503 12.43 46.33 13.64
N GLY A 504 11.25 45.99 14.17
CA GLY A 504 9.96 46.54 13.75
C GLY A 504 9.40 45.97 12.44
N GLY A 505 10.04 44.96 11.85
CA GLY A 505 9.52 44.25 10.68
C GLY A 505 8.44 43.21 11.04
N THR A 506 7.69 42.78 10.04
CA THR A 506 6.67 41.72 10.20
C THR A 506 6.99 40.56 9.26
N ALA A 507 6.83 39.32 9.75
CA ALA A 507 7.28 38.12 9.04
C ALA A 507 6.32 36.95 9.26
N GLU A 508 5.50 36.68 8.25
CA GLU A 508 4.54 35.57 8.20
C GLU A 508 5.21 34.33 7.59
N LEU A 509 5.28 33.23 8.35
CA LEU A 509 5.72 31.93 7.85
C LEU A 509 4.52 31.14 7.31
N THR A 510 4.33 31.24 6.00
CA THR A 510 3.30 30.53 5.23
C THR A 510 3.90 29.28 4.56
N GLY A 511 3.18 28.71 3.60
CA GLY A 511 3.46 27.39 3.04
C GLY A 511 2.38 26.39 3.44
N ARG A 512 2.66 25.09 3.34
CA ARG A 512 1.64 24.06 3.52
C ARG A 512 1.31 23.69 4.97
N ARG A 513 1.11 24.70 5.82
CA ARG A 513 0.33 24.55 7.06
C ARG A 513 -1.07 24.06 6.69
N MET A 514 -1.56 23.03 7.38
CA MET A 514 -2.96 22.65 7.27
C MET A 514 -3.74 23.41 8.34
N GLY A 515 -4.57 24.37 7.91
CA GLY A 515 -5.38 25.20 8.80
C GLY A 515 -4.75 26.54 9.20
N VAL A 516 -5.64 27.51 9.39
CA VAL A 516 -5.49 28.94 9.72
C VAL A 516 -5.37 29.86 8.50
N ARG A 517 -6.50 30.49 8.17
CA ARG A 517 -6.60 31.87 7.68
C ARG A 517 -7.21 32.67 8.81
N ASP A 518 -6.49 33.62 9.40
CA ASP A 518 -7.11 34.62 10.27
C ASP A 518 -7.70 35.73 9.39
N THR A 519 -9.01 35.64 9.13
CA THR A 519 -9.77 36.69 8.43
C THR A 519 -10.12 37.81 9.42
N ALA A 520 -9.14 38.66 9.74
CA ALA A 520 -9.27 39.75 10.72
C ALA A 520 -8.85 41.12 10.16
N SER A 521 -9.03 41.38 8.86
CA SER A 521 -8.76 42.68 8.22
C SER A 521 -9.59 42.94 6.95
N ASP A 522 -10.91 42.78 7.01
CA ASP A 522 -11.80 43.30 5.96
C ASP A 522 -13.17 43.72 6.51
N ARG A 523 -13.20 44.88 7.21
CA ARG A 523 -14.42 45.44 7.82
C ARG A 523 -14.47 46.98 7.89
N THR A 524 -14.03 47.68 6.85
CA THR A 524 -14.46 49.07 6.55
C THR A 524 -14.27 49.34 5.06
N GLY A 525 -15.34 49.34 4.25
CA GLY A 525 -15.16 49.46 2.79
C GLY A 525 -16.39 49.67 1.91
N PHE A 526 -17.61 49.81 2.43
CA PHE A 526 -18.77 50.13 1.56
C PHE A 526 -19.94 50.82 2.28
N GLU A 527 -19.83 52.13 2.50
CA GLU A 527 -20.96 53.09 2.40
C GLU A 527 -20.45 54.55 2.43
N ALA A 528 -21.35 55.50 2.14
CA ALA A 528 -21.13 56.95 2.21
C ALA A 528 -20.03 57.56 1.31
N ALA A 529 -20.24 57.54 -0.02
CA ALA A 529 -19.62 58.48 -0.95
C ALA A 529 -20.61 59.59 -1.35
N LEU A 530 -20.85 60.57 -0.47
CA LEU A 530 -21.64 61.79 -0.71
C LEU A 530 -21.18 62.93 0.21
N ALA A 531 -21.30 64.17 -0.26
CA ALA A 531 -21.06 65.44 0.47
C ALA A 531 -19.62 65.79 0.94
N ASP A 532 -18.80 66.23 -0.03
CA ASP A 532 -18.26 67.61 -0.14
C ASP A 532 -17.37 68.29 0.96
N THR A 533 -16.52 69.22 0.46
CA THR A 533 -15.84 70.36 1.13
C THR A 533 -14.79 70.20 2.26
N ALA A 534 -13.56 70.64 1.91
CA ALA A 534 -12.74 71.68 2.58
C ALA A 534 -11.73 71.36 3.73
N THR A 535 -10.43 71.59 3.40
CA THR A 535 -9.37 72.32 4.16
C THR A 535 -9.02 71.98 5.62
N GLY A 536 -7.72 71.86 5.97
CA GLY A 536 -7.32 71.89 7.41
C GLY A 536 -5.87 71.63 7.84
N ALA A 537 -4.91 72.43 7.39
CA ALA A 537 -3.62 72.80 8.01
C ALA A 537 -3.02 72.08 9.28
N THR A 538 -1.78 71.58 9.12
CA THR A 538 -0.55 71.84 9.95
C THR A 538 -0.33 71.36 11.42
N SER A 539 0.92 70.94 11.66
CA SER A 539 1.86 71.30 12.77
C SER A 539 2.16 70.33 13.95
N GLY A 540 3.39 70.45 14.49
CA GLY A 540 3.87 69.85 15.77
C GLY A 540 4.72 68.57 15.62
N THR A 541 6.03 68.41 15.94
CA THR A 541 6.99 68.93 16.95
C THR A 541 6.68 68.51 18.40
N THR A 542 7.60 67.96 19.22
CA THR A 542 9.07 67.73 19.10
C THR A 542 9.62 66.76 20.17
N THR A 543 10.82 66.19 19.91
CA THR A 543 11.95 65.85 20.84
C THR A 543 11.70 65.44 22.31
N GLU A 544 12.26 64.28 22.75
CA GLU A 544 13.43 64.22 23.67
C GLU A 544 13.90 62.81 24.10
N ALA A 545 15.16 62.74 24.54
CA ALA A 545 15.95 61.64 25.12
C ALA A 545 17.13 62.32 25.91
N PRO A 546 18.06 61.65 26.66
CA PRO A 546 18.39 60.22 26.70
C PRO A 546 18.84 59.66 28.09
N ALA A 547 19.53 58.49 28.09
CA ALA A 547 20.51 58.01 29.10
C ALA A 547 19.96 57.41 30.43
N ARG A 548 20.67 56.57 31.21
CA ARG A 548 22.08 56.07 31.16
C ARG A 548 22.26 54.77 32.01
N THR A 549 23.42 54.09 31.89
CA THR A 549 24.11 53.21 32.90
C THR A 549 23.42 51.92 33.42
N THR A 550 24.10 50.83 33.82
CA THR A 550 25.35 50.12 33.38
C THR A 550 25.39 48.71 34.03
N ALA A 551 26.06 47.75 33.38
CA ALA A 551 26.68 46.49 33.85
C ALA A 551 26.38 45.90 35.25
N ASP A 552 26.04 44.60 35.34
CA ASP A 552 27.07 43.54 35.54
C ASP A 552 26.54 42.09 35.42
N THR A 553 27.44 41.10 35.39
CA THR A 553 27.26 39.62 35.33
C THR A 553 28.47 38.98 36.09
N PRO A 554 28.55 37.67 36.49
CA PRO A 554 27.83 36.48 36.00
C PRO A 554 27.47 35.40 37.07
N THR A 555 27.33 34.14 36.63
CA THR A 555 27.40 32.84 37.36
C THR A 555 26.11 32.05 37.71
N GLY A 556 25.67 31.24 36.74
CA GLY A 556 25.61 29.77 36.87
C GLY A 556 24.75 29.09 37.96
N GLY A 557 23.53 28.67 37.60
CA GLY A 557 22.75 27.65 38.30
C GLY A 557 21.70 27.02 37.35
N PRO A 558 21.48 25.68 37.34
CA PRO A 558 20.74 25.03 36.26
C PRO A 558 19.21 25.11 36.44
N THR A 559 18.52 25.79 35.52
CA THR A 559 17.07 25.65 35.35
C THR A 559 16.75 24.33 34.65
N THR A 560 16.13 23.39 35.38
CA THR A 560 15.72 22.10 34.83
C THR A 560 14.54 22.28 33.86
N SER A 561 14.85 22.37 32.56
CA SER A 561 13.82 22.44 31.53
C SER A 561 13.00 21.14 31.50
N THR A 562 11.69 21.28 31.72
CA THR A 562 10.77 20.13 31.63
C THR A 562 10.62 19.75 30.16
N ILE A 563 11.21 18.63 29.75
CA ILE A 563 11.31 18.22 28.34
C ILE A 563 9.91 17.85 27.81
N CYS A 564 9.23 18.82 27.22
CA CYS A 564 7.96 18.61 26.52
C CYS A 564 8.21 17.80 25.23
N ARG A 565 7.85 16.51 25.24
CA ARG A 565 8.01 15.62 24.09
C ARG A 565 6.83 15.72 23.12
N CYS A 566 6.78 16.78 22.33
CA CYS A 566 5.86 16.89 21.21
C CYS A 566 6.19 15.84 20.13
N HIS A 567 5.19 15.05 19.73
CA HIS A 567 5.27 14.19 18.53
C HIS A 567 4.78 14.97 17.29
N PRO A 568 5.19 14.56 16.06
CA PRO A 568 4.77 15.25 14.84
C PRO A 568 3.25 15.19 14.62
N TRP A 569 2.71 16.30 14.12
CA TRP A 569 1.28 16.57 14.01
C TRP A 569 0.54 15.70 12.97
N THR A 570 -0.73 15.42 13.23
CA THR A 570 -1.65 14.72 12.31
C THR A 570 -3.07 15.32 12.41
N PRO A 571 -3.84 15.43 11.30
CA PRO A 571 -5.14 16.16 11.23
C PRO A 571 -6.31 15.78 12.18
N TRP A 572 -6.11 14.88 13.13
CA TRP A 572 -7.13 14.36 14.06
C TRP A 572 -6.58 14.16 15.49
N ARG A 573 -5.46 14.82 15.83
CA ARG A 573 -4.91 14.83 17.19
C ARG A 573 -4.80 16.26 17.71
N ASN A 574 -5.85 16.72 18.40
CA ASN A 574 -5.79 17.90 19.24
C ASN A 574 -4.85 17.68 20.44
N HIS A 575 -4.35 18.78 21.01
CA HIS A 575 -3.30 18.74 22.03
C HIS A 575 -3.80 18.16 23.37
N GLN A 576 -3.36 16.94 23.70
CA GLN A 576 -3.25 16.50 25.10
C GLN A 576 -1.80 16.65 25.56
N CYS A 577 -1.48 17.83 26.10
CA CYS A 577 -0.25 18.04 26.86
C CYS A 577 -0.45 17.49 28.28
N ASP A 578 0.30 16.45 28.65
CA ASP A 578 0.16 15.74 29.93
C ASP A 578 0.72 16.57 31.09
N HIS A 579 -0.07 17.52 31.58
CA HIS A 579 0.26 18.38 32.72
C HIS A 579 0.23 17.58 34.04
N ARG A 580 1.38 16.98 34.38
CA ARG A 580 1.65 16.59 35.78
C ARG A 580 1.52 17.81 36.68
N ARG A 581 0.44 17.88 37.46
CA ARG A 581 0.28 18.84 38.56
C ARG A 581 1.40 18.60 39.58
N SER A 582 2.25 19.60 39.78
CA SER A 582 3.23 19.61 40.86
C SER A 582 2.54 19.93 42.19
N THR A 583 2.60 19.02 43.15
CA THR A 583 2.21 19.29 44.53
C THR A 583 3.16 20.34 45.12
N PRO A 584 2.69 21.40 45.81
CA PRO A 584 3.58 22.36 46.46
C PRO A 584 4.39 21.69 47.57
N ALA A 585 5.70 21.93 47.61
CA ALA A 585 6.54 21.55 48.74
C ALA A 585 6.51 22.63 49.82
N GLY A 586 6.42 22.23 51.09
CA GLY A 586 6.48 23.14 52.23
C GLY A 586 6.79 22.41 53.53
N GLY A 587 7.69 22.99 54.34
CA GLY A 587 7.94 22.57 55.72
C GLY A 587 8.82 21.31 55.91
N HIS A 588 10.11 21.53 56.10
CA HIS A 588 10.88 20.77 57.10
C HIS A 588 10.67 21.46 58.47
N PRO A 589 10.70 20.74 59.61
CA PRO A 589 12.01 20.47 60.22
C PRO A 589 12.16 19.13 61.01
N ALA A 590 13.41 18.88 61.42
CA ALA A 590 13.86 18.05 62.53
C ALA A 590 13.73 16.50 62.44
N ASP A 591 14.89 15.86 62.32
CA ASP A 591 15.22 14.55 62.90
C ASP A 591 15.47 14.73 64.42
N PRO A 592 15.13 13.76 65.29
CA PRO A 592 16.19 12.83 65.73
C PRO A 592 15.77 11.36 65.93
N THR A 593 16.76 10.50 65.72
CA THR A 593 16.99 9.13 66.25
C THR A 593 16.23 8.72 67.54
N ASP A 594 15.57 7.54 67.53
CA ASP A 594 15.96 6.38 68.37
C ASP A 594 15.06 5.12 68.17
N GLU A 595 15.55 3.97 68.66
CA GLU A 595 14.89 2.65 68.81
C GLU A 595 14.33 2.45 70.25
N PRO A 596 13.63 1.35 70.65
CA PRO A 596 12.80 0.36 69.92
C PRO A 596 11.47 -0.04 70.68
N ALA A 597 10.82 -1.12 70.19
CA ALA A 597 10.16 -2.21 70.97
C ALA A 597 8.60 -2.32 71.20
N ASP A 598 8.10 -3.52 70.86
CA ASP A 598 7.09 -4.42 71.50
C ASP A 598 5.55 -4.12 71.70
N ARG A 599 4.73 -4.94 71.00
CA ARG A 599 3.57 -5.77 71.51
C ARG A 599 2.17 -5.10 71.81
N PRO A 600 1.05 -5.85 72.07
CA PRO A 600 0.25 -6.52 70.99
C PRO A 600 -1.32 -6.67 71.15
N ALA A 601 -2.08 -6.68 70.03
CA ALA A 601 -3.41 -7.36 69.83
C ALA A 601 -4.61 -6.91 70.73
N PRO A 602 -5.86 -7.46 70.63
CA PRO A 602 -6.56 -8.39 69.68
C PRO A 602 -7.78 -7.71 68.96
N GLY A 603 -8.82 -8.33 68.34
CA GLY A 603 -9.17 -9.70 67.89
C GLY A 603 -10.70 -10.00 67.84
N THR A 604 -11.14 -11.11 67.20
CA THR A 604 -12.54 -11.68 67.10
C THR A 604 -13.55 -10.92 66.19
N ALA A 605 -14.63 -11.49 65.59
CA ALA A 605 -15.24 -12.84 65.57
C ALA A 605 -16.00 -13.16 64.22
N GLU A 606 -16.53 -14.39 64.05
CA GLU A 606 -17.37 -14.92 62.93
C GLU A 606 -18.85 -15.14 63.37
N PRO A 607 -19.90 -15.58 62.58
CA PRO A 607 -19.96 -16.91 61.88
C PRO A 607 -20.97 -17.17 60.69
N ASN A 608 -20.98 -18.42 60.16
CA ASN A 608 -22.11 -19.25 59.64
C ASN A 608 -22.64 -19.23 58.16
N SER A 609 -23.29 -20.35 57.78
CA SER A 609 -23.74 -20.83 56.41
C SER A 609 -25.24 -21.30 56.44
N PRO A 610 -25.85 -22.19 55.57
CA PRO A 610 -25.42 -23.04 54.41
C PRO A 610 -26.43 -23.10 53.19
N GLY A 611 -26.37 -24.14 52.33
CA GLY A 611 -27.35 -24.49 51.24
C GLY A 611 -26.97 -25.75 50.41
N THR A 612 -27.82 -26.30 49.51
CA THR A 612 -27.55 -27.54 48.67
C THR A 612 -28.47 -27.83 47.45
N ALA A 613 -27.99 -28.67 46.50
CA ALA A 613 -28.68 -29.67 45.61
C ALA A 613 -29.20 -29.36 44.15
N GLU A 614 -28.47 -29.86 43.12
CA GLU A 614 -28.75 -30.91 42.05
C GLU A 614 -30.19 -31.32 41.56
N PRO A 615 -30.44 -32.17 40.50
CA PRO A 615 -29.58 -32.86 39.46
C PRO A 615 -30.16 -33.07 37.98
N SER A 616 -29.43 -33.85 37.14
CA SER A 616 -29.89 -34.86 36.11
C SER A 616 -30.50 -34.56 34.69
N GLY A 617 -30.33 -35.56 33.79
CA GLY A 617 -31.02 -35.84 32.48
C GLY A 617 -31.41 -37.36 32.41
N PRO A 618 -31.52 -38.11 31.27
CA PRO A 618 -31.48 -37.85 29.80
C PRO A 618 -32.64 -38.53 28.97
N GLY A 619 -32.56 -38.69 27.62
CA GLY A 619 -33.54 -39.48 26.81
C GLY A 619 -33.27 -39.59 25.27
N THR A 620 -33.90 -40.54 24.53
CA THR A 620 -33.61 -40.90 23.09
C THR A 620 -34.84 -41.34 22.25
N GLY A 621 -34.81 -41.26 20.88
CA GLY A 621 -35.66 -42.12 20.01
C GLY A 621 -36.02 -41.74 18.54
N THR A 622 -35.47 -42.49 17.55
CA THR A 622 -36.11 -43.04 16.30
C THR A 622 -36.68 -42.20 15.11
N HIS A 623 -36.85 -42.89 13.95
CA HIS A 623 -37.31 -42.49 12.58
C HIS A 623 -38.41 -43.49 12.11
N PRO A 624 -39.35 -43.22 11.14
CA PRO A 624 -39.04 -43.29 9.67
C PRO A 624 -40.02 -42.60 8.63
N GLY A 625 -39.64 -42.57 7.33
CA GLY A 625 -40.50 -43.01 6.19
C GLY A 625 -41.32 -42.02 5.29
N THR A 626 -41.06 -42.03 3.95
CA THR A 626 -41.89 -41.51 2.80
C THR A 626 -42.20 -39.98 2.78
N GLY A 627 -42.40 -39.23 1.68
CA GLY A 627 -42.38 -39.33 0.19
C GLY A 627 -42.73 -37.92 -0.40
N THR A 628 -42.72 -37.54 -1.69
CA THR A 628 -42.44 -38.15 -3.02
C THR A 628 -41.79 -37.10 -3.99
N HIS A 629 -42.08 -37.11 -5.31
CA HIS A 629 -41.54 -36.20 -6.37
C HIS A 629 -42.60 -35.87 -7.46
N PRO A 630 -42.39 -35.10 -8.59
CA PRO A 630 -41.17 -34.65 -9.32
C PRO A 630 -40.76 -33.18 -8.99
N GLY A 631 -40.30 -32.22 -9.82
CA GLY A 631 -39.91 -32.07 -11.26
C GLY A 631 -39.23 -30.68 -11.49
N ALA A 632 -38.48 -30.28 -12.53
CA ALA A 632 -38.24 -30.71 -13.94
C ALA A 632 -39.33 -30.24 -14.94
N VAL A 633 -39.10 -29.52 -16.08
CA VAL A 633 -37.95 -28.89 -16.83
C VAL A 633 -38.52 -27.62 -17.58
N PRO A 634 -38.03 -27.04 -18.72
CA PRO A 634 -36.69 -26.77 -19.30
C PRO A 634 -36.46 -25.27 -19.71
N ASN A 635 -35.38 -25.00 -20.45
CA ASN A 635 -35.04 -23.71 -21.11
C ASN A 635 -34.87 -23.87 -22.63
N PRO A 636 -35.48 -22.99 -23.45
CA PRO A 636 -34.95 -22.53 -24.74
C PRO A 636 -34.81 -20.98 -24.76
N GLY A 637 -34.17 -20.31 -25.71
CA GLY A 637 -33.68 -20.66 -27.05
C GLY A 637 -34.00 -19.47 -27.98
N ALA A 638 -33.09 -19.07 -28.86
CA ALA A 638 -33.21 -17.83 -29.66
C ALA A 638 -33.73 -18.08 -31.07
N ASP A 639 -34.21 -17.03 -31.76
CA ASP A 639 -34.21 -16.88 -33.24
C ASP A 639 -34.48 -15.42 -33.69
N GLU A 640 -34.50 -15.17 -35.01
CA GLU A 640 -34.31 -13.88 -35.72
C GLU A 640 -35.63 -13.12 -36.10
N GLY A 641 -35.59 -11.84 -36.54
CA GLY A 641 -36.85 -11.12 -36.89
C GLY A 641 -36.89 -9.62 -37.33
N THR A 642 -35.97 -9.13 -38.17
CA THR A 642 -36.13 -8.11 -39.26
C THR A 642 -37.30 -7.07 -39.33
N HIS A 643 -36.95 -5.75 -39.29
CA HIS A 643 -37.59 -4.56 -39.94
C HIS A 643 -39.01 -4.02 -39.50
N PRO A 644 -39.52 -2.84 -39.99
CA PRO A 644 -38.92 -1.48 -39.94
C PRO A 644 -39.94 -0.30 -39.67
N GLY A 645 -39.45 0.96 -39.63
CA GLY A 645 -40.27 2.20 -39.75
C GLY A 645 -40.51 2.96 -38.44
N THR A 646 -40.82 4.27 -38.41
CA THR A 646 -40.98 5.31 -39.47
C THR A 646 -40.44 6.68 -38.97
N ALA A 647 -40.31 7.68 -39.85
CA ALA A 647 -39.78 9.03 -39.54
C ALA A 647 -40.85 10.13 -39.63
N GLY A 648 -40.64 11.25 -38.92
CA GLY A 648 -41.45 12.47 -39.00
C GLY A 648 -40.71 13.70 -38.42
N PRO A 649 -40.90 14.95 -38.92
CA PRO A 649 -39.90 16.02 -38.74
C PRO A 649 -40.40 17.36 -38.14
N SER A 650 -39.47 18.16 -37.59
CA SER A 650 -39.53 19.63 -37.64
C SER A 650 -38.23 20.31 -37.15
N ASN A 651 -37.83 21.41 -37.80
CA ASN A 651 -36.77 22.37 -37.41
C ASN A 651 -37.12 23.71 -38.10
N PRO A 652 -36.90 24.91 -37.51
CA PRO A 652 -35.72 25.70 -37.92
C PRO A 652 -35.18 26.78 -36.94
N GLY A 653 -33.92 27.19 -37.15
CA GLY A 653 -33.35 28.51 -36.77
C GLY A 653 -32.82 28.69 -35.33
N THR A 654 -31.80 29.51 -35.06
CA THR A 654 -30.90 30.27 -35.97
C THR A 654 -29.54 30.62 -35.32
N ASP A 655 -28.49 30.58 -36.14
CA ASP A 655 -27.26 31.41 -36.17
C ASP A 655 -26.08 31.35 -35.15
N THR A 656 -24.90 31.52 -35.79
CA THR A 656 -23.56 31.97 -35.32
C THR A 656 -22.74 31.18 -34.26
N PRO A 657 -21.39 31.11 -34.41
CA PRO A 657 -20.65 30.79 -35.63
C PRO A 657 -19.61 29.65 -35.43
N THR A 658 -19.14 29.07 -36.53
CA THR A 658 -18.18 27.95 -36.54
C THR A 658 -16.73 28.35 -36.22
N ASN A 659 -16.01 27.50 -35.47
CA ASN A 659 -14.60 27.23 -35.76
C ASN A 659 -14.31 25.72 -35.63
N THR A 660 -13.21 25.27 -36.23
CA THR A 660 -13.06 23.89 -36.72
C THR A 660 -12.42 22.92 -35.72
N GLY A 661 -12.97 21.71 -35.65
CA GLY A 661 -12.44 20.59 -34.87
C GLY A 661 -13.15 19.28 -35.25
N THR A 662 -12.39 18.24 -35.62
CA THR A 662 -12.92 16.99 -36.18
C THR A 662 -13.73 16.18 -35.15
N PRO A 663 -14.81 15.48 -35.58
CA PRO A 663 -15.73 14.82 -34.67
C PRO A 663 -15.07 13.60 -33.99
N ARG A 664 -15.09 13.58 -32.66
CA ARG A 664 -14.70 12.41 -31.87
C ARG A 664 -15.81 11.36 -31.89
N SER A 665 -15.59 10.27 -32.61
CA SER A 665 -16.47 9.10 -32.56
C SER A 665 -16.49 8.50 -31.14
N GLY A 666 -17.68 8.40 -30.56
CA GLY A 666 -17.89 7.81 -29.24
C GLY A 666 -17.78 6.29 -29.29
N THR A 667 -16.80 5.73 -28.56
CA THR A 667 -16.74 4.28 -28.26
C THR A 667 -16.50 4.08 -26.76
N GLY A 668 -17.23 3.14 -26.16
CA GLY A 668 -17.45 3.09 -24.71
C GLY A 668 -16.21 2.76 -23.88
N THR A 669 -15.82 3.67 -22.98
CA THR A 669 -14.61 3.54 -22.12
C THR A 669 -14.84 3.98 -20.66
N GLY A 670 -16.08 3.93 -20.16
CA GLY A 670 -16.45 4.45 -18.83
C GLY A 670 -15.92 3.66 -17.62
N THR A 671 -15.59 2.38 -17.76
CA THR A 671 -15.25 1.50 -16.62
C THR A 671 -13.78 1.57 -16.18
N GLY A 672 -12.86 1.82 -17.10
CA GLY A 672 -11.41 1.84 -16.82
C GLY A 672 -10.96 3.04 -15.97
N THR A 673 -11.63 4.18 -16.12
CA THR A 673 -11.29 5.43 -15.42
C THR A 673 -11.67 5.38 -13.94
N ALA A 674 -12.88 4.95 -13.60
CA ALA A 674 -13.37 4.86 -12.22
C ALA A 674 -12.51 3.91 -11.37
N GLY A 675 -12.21 2.71 -11.88
CA GLY A 675 -11.32 1.76 -11.18
C GLY A 675 -9.92 2.33 -10.93
N SER A 676 -9.39 3.13 -11.87
CA SER A 676 -8.10 3.82 -11.68
C SER A 676 -8.13 4.89 -10.59
N GLN A 677 -9.29 5.49 -10.30
CA GLN A 677 -9.43 6.53 -9.29
C GLN A 677 -9.50 5.94 -7.89
N LEU A 678 -10.29 4.87 -7.69
CA LEU A 678 -10.32 4.11 -6.43
C LEU A 678 -8.93 3.53 -6.10
N ALA A 679 -8.26 2.92 -7.08
CA ALA A 679 -6.92 2.39 -6.91
C ALA A 679 -5.89 3.48 -6.54
N ARG A 680 -5.99 4.69 -7.12
CA ARG A 680 -5.16 5.84 -6.75
C ARG A 680 -5.46 6.33 -5.32
N GLY A 681 -6.74 6.44 -4.94
CA GLY A 681 -7.14 6.84 -3.58
C GLY A 681 -6.64 5.88 -2.50
N ILE A 682 -6.83 4.57 -2.69
CA ILE A 682 -6.31 3.54 -1.78
C ILE A 682 -4.77 3.56 -1.75
N SER A 683 -4.11 3.79 -2.89
CA SER A 683 -2.65 3.90 -2.96
C SER A 683 -2.10 5.15 -2.26
N ALA A 684 -2.82 6.28 -2.29
CA ALA A 684 -2.50 7.45 -1.48
C ALA A 684 -2.68 7.14 0.01
N PHE A 685 -3.87 6.65 0.42
CA PHE A 685 -4.11 6.25 1.81
C PHE A 685 -3.03 5.30 2.34
N GLN A 686 -2.67 4.23 1.62
CA GLN A 686 -1.69 3.23 2.09
C GLN A 686 -0.26 3.76 2.23
N ARG A 687 0.12 4.80 1.47
CA ARG A 687 1.46 5.42 1.54
C ARG A 687 1.51 6.56 2.55
N ASP A 688 0.50 7.43 2.51
CA ASP A 688 0.58 8.78 3.05
C ASP A 688 -0.19 8.89 4.39
N THR A 689 -1.40 8.32 4.47
CA THR A 689 -2.27 8.39 5.68
C THR A 689 -2.09 7.20 6.61
N ALA A 690 -2.01 5.99 6.05
CA ALA A 690 -2.00 4.74 6.78
C ALA A 690 -0.85 4.60 7.79
N PRO A 691 0.38 5.11 7.55
CA PRO A 691 1.42 5.11 8.58
C PRO A 691 1.02 5.89 9.84
N LEU A 692 0.26 6.97 9.67
CA LEU A 692 -0.15 7.89 10.74
C LEU A 692 -1.31 7.30 11.57
N VAL A 693 -2.36 6.80 10.93
CA VAL A 693 -3.53 6.22 11.63
C VAL A 693 -3.30 4.82 12.19
N ARG A 694 -2.23 4.10 11.80
CA ARG A 694 -2.05 2.66 12.12
C ARG A 694 -2.05 2.35 13.60
N GLY A 695 -1.46 3.22 14.44
CA GLY A 695 -1.43 3.04 15.88
C GLY A 695 -2.84 3.08 16.48
N GLU A 696 -3.61 4.09 16.12
CA GLU A 696 -4.97 4.34 16.62
C GLU A 696 -5.96 3.28 16.11
N LEU A 697 -5.95 2.96 14.82
CA LEU A 697 -6.79 1.90 14.26
C LEU A 697 -6.45 0.52 14.86
N ALA A 698 -5.17 0.24 15.13
CA ALA A 698 -4.78 -0.99 15.82
C ALA A 698 -5.17 -1.00 17.31
N ARG A 699 -5.34 0.18 17.93
CA ARG A 699 -5.86 0.33 19.30
C ARG A 699 -7.35 0.04 19.35
N LEU A 700 -8.14 0.75 18.54
CA LEU A 700 -9.58 0.56 18.41
C LEU A 700 -9.97 -0.88 18.02
N ALA A 701 -9.17 -1.53 17.16
CA ALA A 701 -9.36 -2.94 16.79
C ALA A 701 -9.10 -3.96 17.92
N ARG A 702 -8.54 -3.55 19.07
CA ARG A 702 -8.38 -4.39 20.27
C ARG A 702 -9.31 -3.98 21.42
N GLU A 703 -9.53 -2.68 21.57
CA GLU A 703 -10.20 -2.08 22.74
C GLU A 703 -11.66 -1.71 22.47
N GLY A 704 -12.10 -1.77 21.20
CA GLY A 704 -13.40 -1.30 20.74
C GLY A 704 -13.42 0.20 20.42
N GLN A 705 -14.52 0.64 19.80
CA GLN A 705 -14.86 2.05 19.66
C GLN A 705 -15.65 2.54 20.88
N ARG A 706 -15.52 3.82 21.24
CA ARG A 706 -16.30 4.49 22.29
C ARG A 706 -16.64 5.92 21.85
N PRO A 707 -17.46 6.08 20.79
CA PRO A 707 -17.79 7.40 20.27
C PRO A 707 -18.60 8.19 21.29
N SER A 708 -18.36 9.51 21.35
CA SER A 708 -19.10 10.40 22.24
C SER A 708 -20.51 10.70 21.75
N GLN A 709 -20.77 10.52 20.45
CA GLN A 709 -21.92 11.09 19.73
C GLN A 709 -22.34 10.22 18.54
N LEU A 710 -23.65 10.14 18.29
CA LEU A 710 -24.21 9.67 17.02
C LEU A 710 -24.44 10.88 16.10
N PHE A 711 -23.82 10.87 14.92
CA PHE A 711 -23.98 11.92 13.91
C PHE A 711 -24.78 11.37 12.72
N LEU A 712 -26.03 11.82 12.57
CA LEU A 712 -26.95 11.40 11.51
C LEU A 712 -27.06 12.49 10.46
N THR A 713 -26.66 12.19 9.22
CA THR A 713 -26.58 13.21 8.15
C THR A 713 -26.85 12.62 6.76
N CYS A 714 -26.78 13.46 5.74
CA CYS A 714 -27.05 13.10 4.36
C CYS A 714 -25.92 12.23 3.76
N ALA A 715 -26.27 11.38 2.80
CA ALA A 715 -25.35 10.63 1.94
C ALA A 715 -24.66 11.50 0.87
N ASP A 716 -24.97 12.81 0.78
CA ASP A 716 -24.36 13.75 -0.15
C ASP A 716 -22.83 13.79 -0.05
N SER A 717 -22.13 13.63 -1.18
CA SER A 717 -20.67 13.53 -1.21
C SER A 717 -19.92 14.77 -0.70
N ARG A 718 -20.59 15.92 -0.57
CA ARG A 718 -20.02 17.17 -0.03
C ARG A 718 -19.95 17.16 1.50
N LEU A 719 -20.75 16.32 2.16
CA LEU A 719 -20.82 16.23 3.61
C LEU A 719 -19.74 15.25 4.12
N VAL A 720 -18.71 15.78 4.76
CA VAL A 720 -17.59 15.02 5.33
C VAL A 720 -17.57 15.26 6.84
N THR A 721 -18.29 14.43 7.60
CA THR A 721 -18.56 14.66 9.03
C THR A 721 -17.29 14.89 9.85
N SER A 722 -16.28 14.04 9.70
CA SER A 722 -14.99 14.16 10.40
C SER A 722 -14.20 15.44 10.06
N MET A 723 -14.50 16.11 8.95
CA MET A 723 -13.92 17.42 8.63
C MET A 723 -14.72 18.53 9.33
N ILE A 724 -16.05 18.49 9.20
CA ILE A 724 -16.99 19.46 9.80
C ILE A 724 -16.87 19.49 11.33
N THR A 725 -16.67 18.33 11.97
CA THR A 725 -16.56 18.19 13.44
C THR A 725 -15.12 18.04 13.94
N SER A 726 -14.12 18.06 13.04
CA SER A 726 -12.70 17.76 13.32
C SER A 726 -12.45 16.45 14.10
N SER A 727 -13.37 15.47 14.00
CA SER A 727 -13.33 14.22 14.76
C SER A 727 -12.41 13.16 14.15
N GLY A 728 -11.73 12.40 15.00
CA GLY A 728 -10.84 11.31 14.63
C GLY A 728 -11.52 9.94 14.52
N PRO A 729 -10.73 8.88 14.24
CA PRO A 729 -11.24 7.52 14.14
C PRO A 729 -11.81 7.04 15.48
N GLY A 730 -13.10 6.69 15.50
CA GLY A 730 -13.78 6.13 16.67
C GLY A 730 -14.45 7.16 17.61
N ASP A 731 -14.32 8.46 17.34
CA ASP A 731 -14.92 9.53 18.15
C ASP A 731 -16.41 9.74 17.84
N LEU A 732 -16.84 9.51 16.60
CA LEU A 732 -18.24 9.55 16.16
C LEU A 732 -18.74 8.19 15.68
N PHE A 733 -19.98 7.86 16.01
CA PHE A 733 -20.76 6.87 15.28
C PHE A 733 -21.57 7.62 14.21
N VAL A 734 -21.49 7.23 12.93
CA VAL A 734 -22.02 8.06 11.84
C VAL A 734 -23.03 7.28 11.00
N VAL A 735 -24.26 7.78 10.92
CA VAL A 735 -25.32 7.28 10.03
C VAL A 735 -25.44 8.24 8.84
N ARG A 736 -25.36 7.71 7.62
CA ARG A 736 -25.47 8.49 6.38
C ARG A 736 -26.53 7.90 5.47
N ASN A 737 -27.65 8.61 5.32
CA ASN A 737 -28.77 8.18 4.49
C ASN A 737 -29.27 9.32 3.59
N VAL A 738 -30.21 9.06 2.68
CA VAL A 738 -30.65 10.06 1.69
C VAL A 738 -31.57 11.09 2.39
N GLY A 739 -31.10 12.32 2.58
CA GLY A 739 -31.88 13.40 3.21
C GLY A 739 -31.93 13.38 4.74
N ASN A 740 -30.96 12.74 5.41
CA ASN A 740 -30.80 12.70 6.87
C ASN A 740 -32.07 12.30 7.65
N LEU A 741 -32.89 11.41 7.05
CA LEU A 741 -34.20 11.01 7.58
C LEU A 741 -34.07 9.98 8.71
N VAL A 742 -34.99 10.05 9.66
CA VAL A 742 -35.18 9.11 10.77
C VAL A 742 -36.59 8.53 10.63
N PRO A 743 -36.74 7.24 10.29
CA PRO A 743 -38.05 6.61 10.28
C PRO A 743 -38.68 6.63 11.69
N PRO A 744 -40.00 6.85 11.82
CA PRO A 744 -40.70 6.69 13.09
C PRO A 744 -40.72 5.21 13.51
N PRO A 745 -40.86 4.92 14.82
CA PRO A 745 -40.92 3.55 15.34
C PRO A 745 -42.23 2.84 14.95
N GLY A 746 -42.17 1.53 14.69
CA GLY A 746 -43.35 0.68 14.43
C GLY A 746 -43.13 -0.37 13.33
N GLU A 747 -43.91 -1.45 13.35
CA GLU A 747 -43.70 -2.66 12.52
C GLU A 747 -43.82 -2.44 10.99
N GLU A 748 -44.45 -1.35 10.51
CA GLU A 748 -44.51 -1.01 9.08
C GLU A 748 -43.30 -0.18 8.56
N SER A 749 -42.36 0.13 9.45
CA SER A 749 -41.12 0.83 9.12
C SER A 749 -40.06 -0.16 8.64
N GLY A 750 -40.29 -0.77 7.47
CA GLY A 750 -39.41 -1.78 6.84
C GLY A 750 -38.06 -1.26 6.32
N ASP A 751 -37.38 -0.44 7.12
CA ASP A 751 -35.97 -0.04 7.01
C ASP A 751 -35.37 0.03 8.43
N ASP A 752 -35.15 -1.15 9.02
CA ASP A 752 -34.60 -1.30 10.38
C ASP A 752 -33.19 -0.71 10.53
N SER A 753 -32.52 -0.37 9.41
CA SER A 753 -31.11 0.03 9.40
C SER A 753 -30.84 1.30 10.20
N VAL A 754 -31.80 2.23 10.27
CA VAL A 754 -31.66 3.46 11.07
C VAL A 754 -32.09 3.24 12.52
N ALA A 755 -33.18 2.49 12.76
CA ALA A 755 -33.63 2.16 14.11
C ALA A 755 -32.57 1.35 14.89
N ALA A 756 -32.04 0.29 14.28
CA ALA A 756 -30.97 -0.52 14.86
C ALA A 756 -29.66 0.28 15.07
N ALA A 757 -29.38 1.27 14.22
CA ALA A 757 -28.22 2.15 14.42
C ALA A 757 -28.42 3.13 15.60
N ILE A 758 -29.65 3.61 15.82
CA ILE A 758 -30.01 4.44 16.98
C ILE A 758 -29.92 3.61 18.27
N GLU A 759 -30.56 2.44 18.31
CA GLU A 759 -30.49 1.50 19.46
C GLU A 759 -29.04 1.13 19.79
N TYR A 760 -28.25 0.72 18.79
CA TYR A 760 -26.85 0.36 18.99
C TYR A 760 -26.01 1.56 19.49
N ALA A 761 -26.30 2.78 19.04
CA ALA A 761 -25.61 3.97 19.53
C ALA A 761 -25.90 4.27 21.00
N VAL A 762 -27.18 4.23 21.41
CA VAL A 762 -27.60 4.61 22.76
C VAL A 762 -27.31 3.48 23.76
N ASP A 763 -27.66 2.23 23.46
CA ASP A 763 -27.68 1.16 24.46
C ASP A 763 -26.39 0.34 24.49
N VAL A 764 -25.74 0.15 23.33
CA VAL A 764 -24.48 -0.62 23.23
C VAL A 764 -23.25 0.29 23.29
N LEU A 765 -23.21 1.38 22.51
CA LEU A 765 -22.07 2.30 22.48
C LEU A 765 -22.13 3.36 23.58
N ARG A 766 -23.34 3.72 24.06
CA ARG A 766 -23.59 4.74 25.08
C ARG A 766 -23.03 6.11 24.71
N VAL A 767 -23.40 6.56 23.50
CA VAL A 767 -23.19 7.94 23.08
C VAL A 767 -23.91 8.90 24.03
N ARG A 768 -23.33 10.08 24.27
CA ARG A 768 -23.89 11.13 25.15
C ARG A 768 -24.74 12.14 24.40
N SER A 769 -24.66 12.19 23.06
CA SER A 769 -25.57 12.99 22.26
C SER A 769 -25.86 12.40 20.88
N ILE A 770 -26.95 12.86 20.26
CA ILE A 770 -27.29 12.62 18.86
C ILE A 770 -27.40 13.96 18.15
N THR A 771 -26.77 14.09 16.98
CA THR A 771 -26.94 15.26 16.10
C THR A 771 -27.57 14.86 14.79
N VAL A 772 -28.65 15.56 14.41
CA VAL A 772 -29.20 15.51 13.06
C VAL A 772 -28.63 16.69 12.27
N CYS A 773 -27.87 16.41 11.22
CA CYS A 773 -27.22 17.41 10.38
C CYS A 773 -27.82 17.43 8.96
N GLY A 774 -28.65 18.45 8.71
CA GLY A 774 -29.11 18.85 7.38
C GLY A 774 -28.09 19.76 6.67
N HIS A 775 -28.31 20.06 5.39
CA HIS A 775 -27.37 20.88 4.61
C HIS A 775 -28.01 21.61 3.43
N SER A 776 -27.34 22.67 2.96
CA SER A 776 -27.84 23.46 1.82
C SER A 776 -27.77 22.71 0.49
N GLY A 777 -28.75 23.00 -0.39
CA GLY A 777 -28.91 22.35 -1.68
C GLY A 777 -29.04 20.82 -1.57
N CYS A 778 -29.88 20.32 -0.66
CA CYS A 778 -30.07 18.88 -0.47
C CYS A 778 -30.96 18.28 -1.57
N GLY A 779 -30.36 17.53 -2.49
CA GLY A 779 -31.07 16.86 -3.58
C GLY A 779 -32.16 15.88 -3.13
N ALA A 780 -32.10 15.37 -1.89
CA ALA A 780 -33.16 14.56 -1.31
C ALA A 780 -34.41 15.39 -0.96
N MET A 781 -34.23 16.59 -0.40
CA MET A 781 -35.34 17.51 -0.10
C MET A 781 -35.91 18.11 -1.38
N GLN A 782 -35.06 18.40 -2.38
CA GLN A 782 -35.50 18.82 -3.71
C GLN A 782 -36.32 17.74 -4.43
N ALA A 783 -35.92 16.46 -4.34
CA ALA A 783 -36.67 15.34 -4.89
C ALA A 783 -38.00 15.08 -4.14
N LEU A 784 -38.06 15.41 -2.85
CA LEU A 784 -39.27 15.33 -2.02
C LEU A 784 -40.26 16.46 -2.36
N LEU A 785 -39.80 17.71 -2.53
CA LEU A 785 -40.63 18.83 -3.01
C LEU A 785 -41.22 18.54 -4.40
N ASN A 786 -40.40 18.00 -5.31
CA ASN A 786 -40.80 17.73 -6.69
C ASN A 786 -41.49 16.35 -6.87
N SER A 787 -42.04 15.74 -5.80
CA SER A 787 -42.61 14.39 -5.87
C SER A 787 -44.11 14.37 -6.15
N GLU A 788 -44.46 14.26 -7.44
CA GLU A 788 -45.84 14.04 -7.89
C GLU A 788 -46.56 12.87 -7.16
N PRO A 789 -47.79 13.10 -6.66
CA PRO A 789 -48.66 12.05 -6.11
C PRO A 789 -48.94 10.93 -7.12
N GLY A 790 -49.16 9.71 -6.63
CA GLY A 790 -49.55 8.55 -7.46
C GLY A 790 -48.46 7.94 -8.38
N GLY A 791 -47.31 8.60 -8.55
CA GLY A 791 -46.20 8.05 -9.35
C GLY A 791 -45.59 6.75 -8.81
N ALA A 792 -44.93 5.98 -9.69
CA ALA A 792 -44.44 4.62 -9.41
C ALA A 792 -43.63 4.48 -8.10
N ARG A 793 -43.91 3.41 -7.32
CA ARG A 793 -43.37 3.15 -5.97
C ARG A 793 -41.90 2.69 -5.94
N THR A 794 -40.98 3.52 -6.45
CA THR A 794 -39.53 3.28 -6.40
C THR A 794 -39.02 3.15 -4.95
N PRO A 795 -37.86 2.48 -4.70
CA PRO A 795 -37.25 2.46 -3.38
C PRO A 795 -36.98 3.87 -2.83
N LEU A 796 -36.55 4.81 -3.69
CA LEU A 796 -36.33 6.20 -3.29
C LEU A 796 -37.62 6.90 -2.84
N LYS A 797 -38.75 6.74 -3.56
CA LYS A 797 -40.04 7.29 -3.09
C LYS A 797 -40.52 6.63 -1.80
N ARG A 798 -40.25 5.34 -1.59
CA ARG A 798 -40.55 4.65 -0.31
C ARG A 798 -39.67 5.13 0.84
N TRP A 799 -38.44 5.55 0.58
CA TRP A 799 -37.56 6.15 1.59
C TRP A 799 -37.96 7.59 1.91
N LEU A 800 -38.15 8.43 0.89
CA LEU A 800 -38.50 9.85 1.06
C LEU A 800 -39.88 10.07 1.73
N ARG A 801 -40.74 9.04 1.82
CA ARG A 801 -41.98 9.08 2.63
C ARG A 801 -41.73 9.53 4.08
N HIS A 802 -40.55 9.19 4.64
CA HIS A 802 -40.18 9.55 6.02
C HIS A 802 -39.85 11.04 6.19
N GLY A 803 -39.79 11.82 5.10
CA GLY A 803 -39.73 13.28 5.11
C GLY A 803 -41.06 13.97 4.80
N VAL A 804 -42.15 13.24 4.51
CA VAL A 804 -43.46 13.87 4.24
C VAL A 804 -43.98 14.69 5.43
N PRO A 805 -43.82 14.27 6.70
CA PRO A 805 -44.12 15.14 7.84
C PRO A 805 -43.33 16.46 7.85
N SER A 806 -42.13 16.49 7.25
CA SER A 806 -41.35 17.72 7.08
C SER A 806 -41.98 18.68 6.05
N LEU A 807 -42.66 18.16 5.02
CA LEU A 807 -43.46 18.98 4.08
C LEU A 807 -44.73 19.48 4.76
N GLU A 808 -45.44 18.61 5.49
CA GLU A 808 -46.67 18.95 6.21
C GLU A 808 -46.39 20.06 7.25
N ARG A 809 -45.31 19.93 8.03
CA ARG A 809 -44.83 20.97 8.97
C ARG A 809 -44.39 22.27 8.27
N MET A 810 -43.91 22.20 7.03
CA MET A 810 -43.52 23.40 6.26
C MET A 810 -44.73 24.13 5.65
N ALA A 811 -45.86 23.44 5.48
CA ALA A 811 -47.12 23.99 4.98
C ALA A 811 -48.14 24.35 6.09
N ASP A 812 -47.78 24.14 7.36
CA ASP A 812 -48.59 24.50 8.52
C ASP A 812 -48.37 25.98 8.88
N ASP A 813 -49.15 26.87 8.26
CA ASP A 813 -49.18 28.32 8.55
C ASP A 813 -49.43 28.65 10.03
N GLY A 814 -49.90 27.68 10.83
CA GLY A 814 -50.07 27.80 12.27
C GLY A 814 -48.77 27.69 13.09
N ARG A 815 -47.61 27.42 12.46
CA ARG A 815 -46.33 27.22 13.14
C ARG A 815 -45.25 28.23 12.70
N PRO A 816 -44.43 28.73 13.63
CA PRO A 816 -43.21 29.44 13.26
C PRO A 816 -42.24 28.50 12.54
N TRP A 817 -41.68 28.96 11.42
CA TRP A 817 -40.89 28.15 10.48
C TRP A 817 -39.39 28.18 10.80
N ALA A 818 -38.73 27.04 10.64
CA ALA A 818 -37.31 26.85 10.97
C ALA A 818 -36.40 27.72 10.11
N ARG A 819 -35.54 28.52 10.75
CA ARG A 819 -34.84 29.67 10.14
C ARG A 819 -33.42 29.83 10.60
N LEU A 820 -32.60 30.50 9.80
CA LEU A 820 -31.23 30.87 10.18
C LEU A 820 -31.22 32.23 10.89
N ALA A 821 -30.31 32.42 11.83
CA ALA A 821 -30.08 33.73 12.44
C ALA A 821 -29.67 34.76 11.38
N GLY A 822 -30.21 35.97 11.49
CA GLY A 822 -29.90 37.10 10.61
C GLY A 822 -30.46 37.06 9.17
N ARG A 823 -31.00 35.93 8.66
CA ARG A 823 -31.55 35.88 7.29
C ARG A 823 -32.74 34.95 7.09
N ALA A 824 -33.55 35.26 6.07
CA ALA A 824 -34.53 34.33 5.52
C ALA A 824 -33.86 33.17 4.75
N PRO A 825 -34.57 32.06 4.47
CA PRO A 825 -34.12 30.99 3.58
C PRO A 825 -33.99 31.54 2.15
N ALA A 826 -32.99 31.07 1.42
CA ALA A 826 -32.79 31.48 0.02
C ALA A 826 -33.86 30.90 -0.92
N ASP A 827 -34.38 29.71 -0.60
CA ASP A 827 -35.46 29.04 -1.33
C ASP A 827 -36.23 28.05 -0.43
N ALA A 828 -37.30 27.46 -0.99
CA ALA A 828 -38.11 26.45 -0.31
C ALA A 828 -37.36 25.12 -0.04
N VAL A 829 -36.24 24.85 -0.74
CA VAL A 829 -35.41 23.67 -0.46
C VAL A 829 -34.62 23.90 0.83
N GLU A 830 -34.06 25.09 1.05
CA GLU A 830 -33.42 25.46 2.32
C GLU A 830 -34.42 25.47 3.48
N GLN A 831 -35.60 26.07 3.30
CA GLN A 831 -36.68 26.04 4.31
C GLN A 831 -37.06 24.60 4.68
N LEU A 832 -37.21 23.69 3.69
CA LEU A 832 -37.46 22.28 3.95
C LEU A 832 -36.27 21.60 4.63
N CYS A 833 -35.03 21.92 4.28
CA CYS A 833 -33.84 21.34 4.92
C CYS A 833 -33.79 21.67 6.42
N LEU A 834 -34.08 22.92 6.79
CA LEU A 834 -34.13 23.38 8.20
C LEU A 834 -35.30 22.70 8.93
N THR A 835 -36.50 22.74 8.34
CA THR A 835 -37.72 22.12 8.89
C THR A 835 -37.56 20.60 9.08
N ASN A 836 -36.88 19.94 8.14
CA ASN A 836 -36.60 18.52 8.19
C ASN A 836 -35.69 18.15 9.38
N VAL A 837 -34.68 18.95 9.72
CA VAL A 837 -33.85 18.69 10.91
C VAL A 837 -34.71 18.70 12.18
N VAL A 838 -35.61 19.67 12.33
CA VAL A 838 -36.55 19.73 13.46
C VAL A 838 -37.48 18.51 13.49
N GLN A 839 -38.05 18.12 12.35
CA GLN A 839 -38.91 16.93 12.22
C GLN A 839 -38.19 15.64 12.63
N GLN A 840 -36.94 15.43 12.17
CA GLN A 840 -36.21 14.20 12.48
C GLN A 840 -35.75 14.13 13.95
N LEU A 841 -35.57 15.28 14.62
CA LEU A 841 -35.36 15.32 16.08
C LEU A 841 -36.62 14.95 16.86
N GLU A 842 -37.81 15.22 16.33
CA GLU A 842 -39.07 14.73 16.90
C GLU A 842 -39.23 13.22 16.67
N HIS A 843 -38.93 12.71 15.47
CA HIS A 843 -38.89 11.27 15.21
C HIS A 843 -37.91 10.53 16.14
N LEU A 844 -36.71 11.09 16.40
CA LEU A 844 -35.75 10.54 17.37
C LEU A 844 -36.34 10.39 18.77
N ARG A 845 -37.09 11.39 19.25
CA ARG A 845 -37.76 11.34 20.58
C ARG A 845 -38.83 10.24 20.67
N GLY A 846 -39.30 9.69 19.55
CA GLY A 846 -40.21 8.54 19.51
C GLY A 846 -39.53 7.19 19.75
N HIS A 847 -38.23 7.04 19.47
CA HIS A 847 -37.51 5.76 19.65
C HIS A 847 -37.29 5.48 21.15
N GLU A 848 -37.67 4.29 21.62
CA GLU A 848 -37.73 3.99 23.07
C GLU A 848 -36.38 4.17 23.79
N SER A 849 -35.28 3.73 23.18
CA SER A 849 -33.91 3.89 23.70
C SER A 849 -33.53 5.36 23.89
N VAL A 850 -33.80 6.20 22.89
CA VAL A 850 -33.60 7.65 22.93
C VAL A 850 -34.49 8.31 23.98
N ALA A 851 -35.79 7.98 23.97
CA ALA A 851 -36.77 8.52 24.89
C ALA A 851 -36.45 8.18 26.35
N ARG A 852 -35.93 6.98 26.61
CA ARG A 852 -35.44 6.57 27.93
C ARG A 852 -34.17 7.32 28.32
N ALA A 853 -33.15 7.34 27.46
CA ALA A 853 -31.87 7.98 27.79
C ALA A 853 -32.00 9.50 28.00
N LEU A 854 -32.94 10.16 27.31
CA LEU A 854 -33.34 11.55 27.57
C LEU A 854 -33.95 11.74 28.97
N ARG A 855 -34.91 10.89 29.37
CA ARG A 855 -35.50 10.93 30.72
C ARG A 855 -34.49 10.62 31.83
N GLU A 856 -33.46 9.84 31.51
CA GLU A 856 -32.35 9.49 32.40
C GLU A 856 -31.27 10.59 32.48
N GLY A 857 -31.37 11.67 31.68
CA GLY A 857 -30.34 12.72 31.60
C GLY A 857 -29.00 12.23 31.03
N ALA A 858 -29.01 11.11 30.31
CA ALA A 858 -27.82 10.42 29.79
C ALA A 858 -27.53 10.73 28.31
N LEU A 859 -28.44 11.45 27.64
CA LEU A 859 -28.39 11.71 26.21
C LEU A 859 -28.95 13.11 25.87
N GLU A 860 -28.23 13.86 25.04
CA GLU A 860 -28.67 15.15 24.48
C GLU A 860 -29.04 15.03 22.98
N LEU A 861 -29.89 15.92 22.46
CA LEU A 861 -30.26 15.98 21.04
C LEU A 861 -29.97 17.36 20.45
N HIS A 862 -29.13 17.44 19.41
CA HIS A 862 -28.79 18.71 18.76
C HIS A 862 -29.25 18.74 17.30
N GLY A 863 -29.89 19.82 16.88
CA GLY A 863 -30.11 20.12 15.47
C GLY A 863 -28.91 20.85 14.87
N MET A 864 -28.52 20.48 13.65
CA MET A 864 -27.44 21.15 12.92
C MET A 864 -27.82 21.37 11.46
N TYR A 865 -27.41 22.51 10.92
CA TYR A 865 -27.47 22.81 9.49
C TYR A 865 -26.08 23.23 8.99
N PHE A 866 -25.64 22.64 7.87
CA PHE A 866 -24.35 22.97 7.26
C PHE A 866 -24.55 23.64 5.89
N HIS A 867 -24.22 24.93 5.79
CA HIS A 867 -24.35 25.65 4.54
C HIS A 867 -23.13 25.42 3.65
N VAL A 868 -23.28 24.52 2.67
CA VAL A 868 -22.17 23.96 1.88
C VAL A 868 -21.46 25.01 1.02
N GLY A 869 -22.15 26.09 0.63
CA GLY A 869 -21.57 27.17 -0.17
C GLY A 869 -20.74 28.17 0.64
N GLU A 870 -21.01 28.31 1.94
CA GLU A 870 -20.28 29.19 2.87
C GLU A 870 -19.25 28.40 3.71
N ALA A 871 -19.35 27.07 3.72
CA ALA A 871 -18.69 26.16 4.67
C ALA A 871 -19.04 26.43 6.15
N GLN A 872 -20.14 27.14 6.42
CA GLN A 872 -20.58 27.53 7.76
C GLN A 872 -21.45 26.46 8.43
N ALA A 873 -21.24 26.27 9.73
CA ALA A 873 -22.06 25.45 10.62
C ALA A 873 -23.05 26.31 11.41
N TYR A 874 -24.29 25.84 11.51
CA TYR A 874 -25.33 26.44 12.33
C TYR A 874 -25.94 25.39 13.27
N LEU A 875 -26.24 25.75 14.51
CA LEU A 875 -26.86 24.88 15.51
C LEU A 875 -28.25 25.37 15.89
N LEU A 876 -29.18 24.43 16.05
CA LEU A 876 -30.52 24.68 16.53
C LEU A 876 -30.47 25.10 18.01
N THR A 877 -30.94 26.31 18.30
CA THR A 877 -31.06 26.83 19.66
C THR A 877 -32.27 26.23 20.37
N GLU A 878 -32.15 25.91 21.67
CA GLU A 878 -33.25 25.30 22.45
C GLU A 878 -34.32 26.31 22.91
N ALA A 879 -34.11 27.61 22.67
CA ALA A 879 -34.88 28.69 23.29
C ALA A 879 -35.99 29.32 22.41
N ASP A 880 -36.13 28.91 21.15
CA ASP A 880 -37.12 29.46 20.20
C ASP A 880 -37.99 28.32 19.64
N GLU A 881 -39.30 28.33 19.93
CA GLU A 881 -40.27 27.35 19.40
C GLU A 881 -40.33 27.37 17.85
N GLY A 882 -39.87 28.45 17.22
CA GLY A 882 -39.68 28.58 15.77
C GLY A 882 -38.47 27.86 15.19
N GLY A 883 -37.63 27.21 15.99
CA GLY A 883 -36.50 26.44 15.51
C GLY A 883 -35.43 27.30 14.84
N LEU A 884 -34.90 28.27 15.59
CA LEU A 884 -33.83 29.17 15.17
C LEU A 884 -32.47 28.46 15.17
N PHE A 885 -31.80 28.46 14.02
CA PHE A 885 -30.44 27.97 13.81
C PHE A 885 -29.44 29.14 13.83
N ASP A 886 -28.61 29.23 14.88
CA ASP A 886 -27.60 30.27 15.01
C ASP A 886 -26.21 29.79 14.53
N GLY A 887 -25.38 30.70 14.04
CA GLY A 887 -24.08 30.40 13.46
C GLY A 887 -23.02 30.14 14.52
N VAL A 888 -22.35 28.98 14.48
CA VAL A 888 -21.28 28.65 15.42
C VAL A 888 -20.08 29.58 15.19
N GLY A 889 -19.77 30.40 16.20
CA GLY A 889 -18.67 31.36 16.19
C GLY A 889 -17.39 30.82 16.82
N VAL A 890 -16.30 31.56 16.65
CA VAL A 890 -14.98 31.22 17.21
C VAL A 890 -14.96 31.30 18.75
N ALA A 891 -15.85 32.10 19.35
CA ALA A 891 -15.95 32.28 20.80
C ALA A 891 -16.62 31.08 21.52
N ASP A 892 -17.54 30.38 20.85
CA ASP A 892 -18.37 29.32 21.44
C ASP A 892 -17.58 28.03 21.74
N MET A 893 -16.32 27.96 21.30
CA MET A 893 -15.40 26.84 21.48
C MET A 893 -14.77 26.75 22.89
N SER A 894 -15.38 27.36 23.91
CA SER A 894 -14.78 27.58 25.24
C SER A 894 -15.56 26.99 26.43
N ALA A 895 -16.60 26.19 26.17
CA ALA A 895 -17.39 25.43 27.16
C ALA A 895 -16.94 23.97 27.28
#